data_AF-A0A402CMH0-F1
#
_entry.id   AF-A0A402CMH0-F1
#
_cell.length_a   1.000
_cell.length_b   1.000
_cell.length_c   1.000
_cell.angle_alpha   90.00
_cell.angle_beta   90.00
_cell.angle_gamma   90.00
#
_symmetry.space_group_name_H-M   'P 1'
#
loop_
_entity.id
_entity.type
_entity.pdbx_description
1 polymer ?
#
loop_
_entity_poly.entity_id
_entity_poly.type
_entity_poly.pdbx_seq_one_letter_code
_entity_poly.pdbx_strand_id
1 'polypeptide(L)'
;MTIATTEEQKAAAGAIQAWARSTDPLVTVRQGPADSWHTSWPAFSSLGIFSVAVPEEVGGSGAEIVDLAAMLEQAATELVPGPVLPTALAALVVGRSSGAAAKRWSEDLADGAMPCAVALGNSPVNATLGADGGLTVTGDAGFAIGGDAGVTVLLPADTGEQVVWCLVDGESDGLDITIADTIDKSRPLARVRCDGVAVAADRVVTGVREGLVSDLAATLAAAEASGIAAWCLRTAVEYAKIREQFGKPIGSFQAIKHLCAEMLCRVEQSGAAAWDAAVAAEDAWNADGGELPVAAAVAATITLDAAVETAKDCIQVLGGIGFTWEHDAHFYLRRATSLRQLLGGSARWRSRVTELTRAGARRHLSIDLTGLSEERARIHADIAALVARPGPERRAALAESGYLAPHWPAPYGRGARAAEQILIEEELAAAGVGRPDLVIGWWAVPTILEHGSAEQIERFATPTLRGEIIWCQLFSEPGAGSDLAALRTSAEKVDGGWRLNGQKVWTSRAQEADWAICLARTDREAPKHKGISYFLVDMTSPGITISPLREITGDALFNEVYLEDVFVPDDLVVGNLGDGWKLARTTLANERVAMGGGSSLGAAMEELLALAGDGDPVTDDTLGRLIGNALVGSQLELRTTLRQLDGQDPGPESSVRKLVGVRQRQAVAEFAMELGGTDGWVEGPLAREFLNTRCLSIAGGTTQILLTVAAERILGLPRG
;
A
#
# COMPACT_ATOMS: atom_id res chain seq x y z
N MET A 1 -3.80 -0.90 -6.69
CA MET A 1 -4.58 -2.15 -6.63
C MET A 1 -5.98 -1.78 -6.17
N THR A 2 -7.03 -2.24 -6.86
CA THR A 2 -8.43 -2.05 -6.41
C THR A 2 -8.66 -2.72 -5.07
N ILE A 3 -9.63 -2.23 -4.30
CA ILE A 3 -10.11 -2.87 -3.07
C ILE A 3 -10.70 -4.26 -3.38
N ALA A 4 -11.31 -4.43 -4.55
CA ALA A 4 -11.90 -5.70 -4.99
C ALA A 4 -10.82 -6.78 -5.23
N THR A 5 -10.62 -7.65 -4.23
CA THR A 5 -9.65 -8.75 -4.29
C THR A 5 -10.32 -10.09 -4.62
N THR A 6 -11.56 -10.32 -4.16
CA THR A 6 -12.32 -11.55 -4.39
C THR A 6 -13.07 -11.53 -5.73
N GLU A 7 -13.54 -12.68 -6.21
CA GLU A 7 -14.33 -12.76 -7.45
C GLU A 7 -15.71 -12.13 -7.29
N GLU A 8 -16.31 -12.24 -6.10
CA GLU A 8 -17.59 -11.64 -5.73
C GLU A 8 -17.48 -10.10 -5.77
N GLN A 9 -16.42 -9.54 -5.18
CA GLN A 9 -16.17 -8.10 -5.22
C GLN A 9 -15.94 -7.59 -6.65
N LYS A 10 -15.18 -8.34 -7.46
CA LYS A 10 -14.96 -8.01 -8.89
C LYS A 10 -16.27 -8.08 -9.68
N ALA A 11 -17.13 -9.05 -9.39
CA ALA A 11 -18.44 -9.17 -10.02
C ALA A 11 -19.37 -8.01 -9.64
N ALA A 12 -19.41 -7.63 -8.36
CA ALA A 12 -20.18 -6.47 -7.89
C ALA A 12 -19.70 -5.16 -8.53
N ALA A 13 -18.37 -4.95 -8.60
CA ALA A 13 -17.80 -3.82 -9.33
C ALA A 13 -18.16 -3.86 -10.82
N GLY A 14 -18.09 -5.04 -11.45
CA GLY A 14 -18.51 -5.25 -12.84
C GLY A 14 -19.97 -4.87 -13.09
N ALA A 15 -20.87 -5.18 -12.15
CA ALA A 15 -22.28 -4.81 -12.24
C ALA A 15 -22.50 -3.29 -12.18
N ILE A 16 -21.82 -2.59 -11.27
CA ILE A 16 -21.87 -1.11 -11.19
C ILE A 16 -21.33 -0.48 -12.47
N GLN A 17 -20.22 -0.99 -13.01
CA GLN A 17 -19.67 -0.52 -14.27
C GLN A 17 -20.64 -0.74 -15.45
N ALA A 18 -21.29 -1.92 -15.51
CA ALA A 18 -22.25 -2.21 -16.57
C ALA A 18 -23.46 -1.27 -16.49
N TRP A 19 -23.97 -1.01 -15.29
CA TRP A 19 -25.04 -0.04 -15.05
C TRP A 19 -24.62 1.39 -15.43
N ALA A 20 -23.40 1.81 -15.09
CA ALA A 20 -22.90 3.13 -15.43
C ALA A 20 -22.82 3.31 -16.96
N ARG A 21 -22.38 2.28 -17.70
CA ARG A 21 -22.36 2.32 -19.17
C ARG A 21 -23.75 2.45 -19.80
N SER A 22 -24.80 1.91 -19.18
CA SER A 22 -26.16 2.03 -19.72
C SER A 22 -26.84 3.36 -19.38
N THR A 23 -26.43 4.01 -18.29
CA THR A 23 -27.12 5.18 -17.72
C THR A 23 -26.37 6.48 -17.98
N ASP A 24 -25.05 6.40 -18.24
CA ASP A 24 -24.14 7.55 -18.40
C ASP A 24 -24.25 8.58 -17.26
N PRO A 25 -23.81 8.23 -16.03
CA PRO A 25 -23.92 9.09 -14.84
C PRO A 25 -23.35 10.51 -15.03
N LEU A 26 -22.36 10.66 -15.91
CA LEU A 26 -21.71 11.95 -16.19
C LEU A 26 -22.66 12.95 -16.85
N VAL A 27 -23.67 12.49 -17.60
CA VAL A 27 -24.74 13.37 -18.13
C VAL A 27 -25.48 14.04 -16.97
N THR A 28 -25.82 13.27 -15.93
CA THR A 28 -26.47 13.78 -14.72
C THR A 28 -25.56 14.72 -13.95
N VAL A 29 -24.28 14.36 -13.75
CA VAL A 29 -23.29 15.22 -13.06
C VAL A 29 -23.12 16.58 -13.75
N ARG A 30 -23.18 16.62 -15.09
CA ARG A 30 -23.10 17.88 -15.87
C ARG A 30 -24.31 18.79 -15.70
N GLN A 31 -25.48 18.23 -15.35
CA GLN A 31 -26.70 19.00 -15.04
C GLN A 31 -26.65 19.61 -13.63
N GLY A 32 -25.79 19.09 -12.75
CA GLY A 32 -25.66 19.53 -11.36
C GLY A 32 -26.37 18.58 -10.39
N PRO A 33 -26.12 18.73 -9.07
CA PRO A 33 -26.47 17.71 -8.09
C PRO A 33 -27.92 17.76 -7.58
N ALA A 34 -28.66 18.85 -7.78
CA ALA A 34 -30.03 19.01 -7.27
C ALA A 34 -31.03 18.24 -8.14
N ASP A 35 -31.84 17.39 -7.52
CA ASP A 35 -32.92 16.57 -8.10
C ASP A 35 -32.54 15.56 -9.21
N SER A 36 -31.41 15.75 -9.88
CA SER A 36 -31.03 15.04 -11.11
C SER A 36 -30.72 13.55 -10.87
N TRP A 37 -30.27 13.20 -9.67
CA TRP A 37 -29.88 11.83 -9.29
C TRP A 37 -31.07 10.90 -9.02
N HIS A 38 -32.25 11.43 -8.68
CA HIS A 38 -33.45 10.63 -8.37
C HIS A 38 -33.87 9.71 -9.53
N THR A 39 -33.65 10.15 -10.77
CA THR A 39 -34.05 9.38 -11.97
C THR A 39 -33.35 8.03 -12.04
N SER A 40 -32.07 7.98 -11.70
CA SER A 40 -31.24 6.78 -11.81
C SER A 40 -31.15 5.99 -10.49
N TRP A 41 -31.63 6.58 -9.39
CA TRP A 41 -31.48 6.05 -8.04
C TRP A 41 -32.10 4.66 -7.82
N PRO A 42 -33.37 4.37 -8.21
CA PRO A 42 -33.95 3.04 -7.98
C PRO A 42 -33.20 1.92 -8.73
N ALA A 43 -32.75 2.21 -9.96
CA ALA A 43 -31.97 1.24 -10.73
C ALA A 43 -30.59 1.01 -10.09
N PHE A 44 -29.96 2.07 -9.56
CA PHE A 44 -28.68 1.96 -8.87
C PHE A 44 -28.80 1.22 -7.53
N SER A 45 -29.79 1.54 -6.71
CA SER A 45 -29.98 0.92 -5.39
C SER A 45 -30.24 -0.57 -5.51
N SER A 46 -30.93 -1.00 -6.58
CA SER A 46 -31.17 -2.42 -6.88
C SER A 46 -29.90 -3.26 -7.10
N LEU A 47 -28.73 -2.63 -7.26
CA LEU A 47 -27.44 -3.32 -7.31
C LEU A 47 -26.98 -3.83 -5.94
N GLY A 48 -27.69 -3.49 -4.85
CA GLY A 48 -27.44 -4.00 -3.50
C GLY A 48 -26.36 -3.26 -2.71
N ILE A 49 -25.90 -2.09 -3.18
CA ILE A 49 -24.80 -1.36 -2.52
C ILE A 49 -25.14 -0.93 -1.08
N PHE A 50 -26.41 -0.64 -0.78
CA PHE A 50 -26.80 -0.22 0.58
C PHE A 50 -27.14 -1.40 1.49
N SER A 51 -27.41 -2.59 0.93
CA SER A 51 -27.73 -3.81 1.68
C SER A 51 -26.51 -4.69 1.96
N VAL A 52 -25.45 -4.58 1.17
CA VAL A 52 -24.34 -5.54 1.13
C VAL A 52 -23.73 -5.82 2.50
N ALA A 53 -23.41 -4.79 3.29
CA ALA A 53 -22.79 -4.90 4.61
C ALA A 53 -23.80 -4.78 5.78
N VAL A 54 -25.10 -4.82 5.48
CA VAL A 54 -26.19 -4.82 6.47
C VAL A 54 -26.51 -6.27 6.84
N PRO A 55 -26.76 -6.61 8.13
CA PRO A 55 -27.09 -7.96 8.54
C PRO A 55 -28.38 -8.49 7.90
N GLU A 56 -28.43 -9.80 7.61
CA GLU A 56 -29.62 -10.44 7.00
C GLU A 56 -30.87 -10.32 7.89
N GLU A 57 -30.69 -10.31 9.21
CA GLU A 57 -31.78 -10.27 10.19
C GLU A 57 -32.61 -8.97 10.14
N VAL A 58 -32.05 -7.93 9.53
CA VAL A 58 -32.68 -6.61 9.39
C VAL A 58 -32.83 -6.20 7.92
N GLY A 59 -32.80 -7.17 6.99
CA GLY A 59 -33.09 -6.95 5.57
C GLY A 59 -31.87 -6.70 4.68
N GLY A 60 -30.65 -6.90 5.19
CA GLY A 60 -29.42 -6.79 4.39
C GLY A 60 -28.98 -8.08 3.72
N SER A 61 -27.77 -8.08 3.16
CA SER A 61 -27.16 -9.24 2.48
C SER A 61 -26.10 -9.96 3.33
N GLY A 62 -25.70 -9.40 4.48
CA GLY A 62 -24.81 -10.05 5.44
C GLY A 62 -23.35 -10.21 5.00
N ALA A 63 -22.91 -9.52 3.94
CA ALA A 63 -21.51 -9.53 3.51
C ALA A 63 -20.63 -8.58 4.35
N GLU A 64 -19.34 -8.54 4.06
CA GLU A 64 -18.37 -7.80 4.86
C GLU A 64 -18.32 -6.31 4.47
N ILE A 65 -17.83 -5.47 5.38
CA ILE A 65 -17.66 -4.03 5.09
C ILE A 65 -16.66 -3.77 3.95
N VAL A 66 -15.70 -4.68 3.73
CA VAL A 66 -14.79 -4.61 2.58
C VAL A 66 -15.51 -4.80 1.23
N ASP A 67 -16.62 -5.54 1.19
CA ASP A 67 -17.45 -5.68 -0.01
C ASP A 67 -18.17 -4.37 -0.33
N LEU A 68 -18.72 -3.70 0.69
CA LEU A 68 -19.26 -2.34 0.56
C LEU A 68 -18.20 -1.36 0.06
N ALA A 69 -17.00 -1.40 0.62
CA ALA A 69 -15.90 -0.53 0.20
C ALA A 69 -15.51 -0.76 -1.28
N ALA A 70 -15.47 -2.01 -1.74
CA ALA A 70 -15.22 -2.33 -3.14
C ALA A 70 -16.32 -1.77 -4.08
N MET A 71 -17.59 -1.86 -3.67
CA MET A 71 -18.71 -1.28 -4.42
C MET A 71 -18.64 0.26 -4.46
N LEU A 72 -18.29 0.91 -3.35
CA LEU A 72 -18.13 2.37 -3.28
C LEU A 72 -16.93 2.87 -4.09
N GLU A 73 -15.81 2.15 -4.10
CA GLU A 73 -14.66 2.44 -4.96
C GLU A 73 -15.10 2.48 -6.43
N GLN A 74 -15.88 1.49 -6.86
CA GLN A 74 -16.37 1.43 -8.23
C GLN A 74 -17.43 2.49 -8.52
N ALA A 75 -18.34 2.77 -7.58
CA ALA A 75 -19.33 3.85 -7.74
C ALA A 75 -18.64 5.24 -7.87
N ALA A 76 -17.57 5.48 -7.12
CA ALA A 76 -16.78 6.71 -7.25
C ALA A 76 -15.98 6.74 -8.56
N THR A 77 -15.48 5.59 -9.02
CA THR A 77 -14.80 5.44 -10.31
C THR A 77 -15.70 5.85 -11.48
N GLU A 78 -16.98 5.46 -11.44
CA GLU A 78 -17.99 5.83 -12.46
C GLU A 78 -18.71 7.15 -12.15
N LEU A 79 -18.27 7.86 -11.10
CA LEU A 79 -18.81 9.14 -10.64
C LEU A 79 -20.34 9.13 -10.45
N VAL A 80 -20.86 8.05 -9.85
CA VAL A 80 -22.30 7.90 -9.60
C VAL A 80 -22.81 9.09 -8.78
N PRO A 81 -23.87 9.80 -9.24
CA PRO A 81 -24.41 10.97 -8.57
C PRO A 81 -25.35 10.61 -7.41
N GLY A 82 -25.55 11.57 -6.51
CA GLY A 82 -26.50 11.47 -5.41
C GLY A 82 -25.87 11.10 -4.06
N PRO A 83 -26.70 10.83 -3.03
CA PRO A 83 -26.27 10.58 -1.65
C PRO A 83 -25.76 9.14 -1.45
N VAL A 84 -24.93 8.61 -2.35
CA VAL A 84 -24.47 7.21 -2.30
C VAL A 84 -23.70 6.90 -1.01
N LEU A 85 -22.55 7.56 -0.77
CA LEU A 85 -21.76 7.36 0.46
C LEU A 85 -22.57 7.62 1.74
N PRO A 86 -23.29 8.75 1.90
CA PRO A 86 -24.03 9.01 3.15
C PRO A 86 -25.18 8.02 3.37
N THR A 87 -25.84 7.54 2.31
CA THR A 87 -26.87 6.48 2.45
C THR A 87 -26.24 5.15 2.84
N ALA A 88 -25.12 4.76 2.23
CA ALA A 88 -24.38 3.55 2.62
C ALA A 88 -23.89 3.61 4.07
N LEU A 89 -23.39 4.77 4.51
CA LEU A 89 -22.99 4.98 5.90
C LEU A 89 -24.18 4.87 6.86
N ALA A 90 -25.32 5.48 6.52
CA ALA A 90 -26.52 5.40 7.34
C ALA A 90 -27.06 3.96 7.41
N ALA A 91 -27.14 3.26 6.29
CA ALA A 91 -27.55 1.85 6.22
C ALA A 91 -26.66 0.97 7.08
N LEU A 92 -25.33 1.14 6.99
CA LEU A 92 -24.36 0.40 7.80
C LEU A 92 -24.51 0.68 9.29
N VAL A 93 -24.57 1.96 9.67
CA VAL A 93 -24.66 2.38 11.08
C VAL A 93 -25.98 1.90 11.71
N VAL A 94 -27.11 2.09 11.02
CA VAL A 94 -28.43 1.70 11.52
C VAL A 94 -28.58 0.17 11.50
N GLY A 95 -28.16 -0.48 10.42
CA GLY A 95 -28.26 -1.94 10.23
C GLY A 95 -27.47 -2.75 11.23
N ARG A 96 -26.29 -2.26 11.64
CA ARG A 96 -25.47 -2.92 12.68
C ARG A 96 -25.68 -2.34 14.08
N SER A 97 -26.56 -1.34 14.23
CA SER A 97 -26.95 -0.84 15.55
C SER A 97 -27.88 -1.81 16.28
N SER A 98 -28.13 -1.51 17.56
CA SER A 98 -29.13 -2.23 18.34
C SER A 98 -30.38 -1.38 18.51
N GLY A 99 -31.53 -2.02 18.79
CA GLY A 99 -32.75 -1.34 19.20
C GLY A 99 -33.84 -1.23 18.12
N ALA A 100 -34.77 -0.31 18.34
CA ALA A 100 -35.97 -0.16 17.52
C ALA A 100 -35.67 0.40 16.11
N ALA A 101 -34.71 1.32 16.00
CA ALA A 101 -34.33 1.92 14.73
C ALA A 101 -33.80 0.88 13.73
N ALA A 102 -32.89 0.00 14.16
CA ALA A 102 -32.39 -1.09 13.33
C ALA A 102 -33.53 -1.97 12.79
N LYS A 103 -34.48 -2.36 13.65
CA LYS A 103 -35.59 -3.24 13.25
C LYS A 103 -36.57 -2.58 12.29
N ARG A 104 -36.76 -1.26 12.39
CA ARG A 104 -37.78 -0.56 11.61
C ARG A 104 -37.25 0.01 10.30
N TRP A 105 -36.04 0.55 10.30
CA TRP A 105 -35.56 1.41 9.21
C TRP A 105 -34.40 0.81 8.40
N SER A 106 -33.81 -0.30 8.83
CA SER A 106 -32.69 -0.90 8.08
C SER A 106 -33.10 -1.39 6.70
N GLU A 107 -34.28 -1.98 6.55
CA GLU A 107 -34.78 -2.45 5.25
C GLU A 107 -34.95 -1.27 4.26
N ASP A 108 -35.61 -0.19 4.70
CA ASP A 108 -35.83 1.03 3.89
C ASP A 108 -34.50 1.73 3.52
N LEU A 109 -33.47 1.62 4.36
CA LEU A 109 -32.12 2.12 4.05
C LEU A 109 -31.36 1.18 3.11
N ALA A 110 -31.49 -0.13 3.31
CA ALA A 110 -30.77 -1.17 2.58
C ALA A 110 -31.26 -1.33 1.12
N ASP A 111 -32.55 -1.13 0.86
CA ASP A 111 -33.11 -1.14 -0.51
C ASP A 111 -32.94 0.21 -1.23
N GLY A 112 -32.55 1.25 -0.50
CA GLY A 112 -32.38 2.62 -0.97
C GLY A 112 -33.69 3.42 -1.11
N ALA A 113 -34.81 2.94 -0.58
CA ALA A 113 -36.09 3.67 -0.55
C ALA A 113 -36.02 4.91 0.35
N MET A 114 -35.15 4.89 1.36
CA MET A 114 -34.82 6.01 2.24
C MET A 114 -33.40 6.52 1.93
N PRO A 115 -33.19 7.34 0.89
CA PRO A 115 -31.91 8.02 0.71
C PRO A 115 -31.63 8.87 1.95
N CYS A 116 -30.38 8.84 2.40
CA CYS A 116 -30.00 9.46 3.67
C CYS A 116 -28.78 10.37 3.52
N ALA A 117 -28.92 11.59 4.03
CA ALA A 117 -27.84 12.52 4.24
C ALA A 117 -27.22 12.32 5.62
N VAL A 118 -25.92 12.61 5.77
CA VAL A 118 -25.23 12.47 7.07
C VAL A 118 -24.55 13.77 7.46
N ALA A 119 -24.89 14.28 8.65
CA ALA A 119 -24.21 15.43 9.26
C ALA A 119 -23.00 14.95 10.07
N LEU A 120 -21.80 15.14 9.53
CA LEU A 120 -20.51 14.76 10.16
C LEU A 120 -19.87 15.92 10.96
N GLY A 121 -20.63 16.97 11.26
CA GLY A 121 -20.13 18.17 11.94
C GLY A 121 -19.53 17.87 13.32
N ASN A 122 -18.61 18.73 13.77
CA ASN A 122 -17.90 18.56 15.04
C ASN A 122 -18.74 18.90 16.28
N SER A 123 -19.99 19.32 16.12
CA SER A 123 -20.84 19.73 17.23
C SER A 123 -22.21 19.07 17.08
N PRO A 124 -22.59 18.17 18.01
CA PRO A 124 -23.93 17.60 18.03
C PRO A 124 -24.98 18.69 18.30
N VAL A 125 -26.20 18.49 17.81
CA VAL A 125 -27.34 19.33 18.21
C VAL A 125 -27.75 18.98 19.65
N ASN A 126 -28.37 19.90 20.38
CA ASN A 126 -28.86 19.60 21.72
C ASN A 126 -30.13 18.75 21.63
N ALA A 127 -30.26 17.75 22.49
CA ALA A 127 -31.41 16.87 22.57
C ALA A 127 -31.99 16.83 23.98
N THR A 128 -33.32 16.84 24.09
CA THR A 128 -34.03 16.59 25.35
C THR A 128 -34.84 15.31 25.23
N LEU A 129 -34.68 14.39 26.19
CA LEU A 129 -35.40 13.11 26.23
C LEU A 129 -36.85 13.30 26.66
N GLY A 130 -37.77 12.81 25.83
CA GLY A 130 -39.20 12.73 26.10
C GLY A 130 -39.58 11.51 26.95
N ALA A 131 -40.75 11.57 27.59
CA ALA A 131 -41.26 10.48 28.43
C ALA A 131 -41.62 9.20 27.65
N ASP A 132 -41.80 9.32 26.33
CA ASP A 132 -42.06 8.24 25.38
C ASP A 132 -40.78 7.61 24.80
N GLY A 133 -39.60 8.08 25.22
CA GLY A 133 -38.30 7.65 24.70
C GLY A 133 -37.91 8.34 23.39
N GLY A 134 -38.72 9.28 22.88
CA GLY A 134 -38.34 10.16 21.78
C GLY A 134 -37.44 11.31 22.23
N LEU A 135 -36.93 12.09 21.27
CA LEU A 135 -36.09 13.26 21.53
C LEU A 135 -36.74 14.51 20.94
N THR A 136 -36.46 15.66 21.55
CA THR A 136 -36.63 16.97 20.90
C THR A 136 -35.26 17.56 20.65
N VAL A 137 -34.93 17.83 19.38
CA VAL A 137 -33.59 18.27 18.97
C VAL A 137 -33.57 19.73 18.48
N THR A 138 -32.59 20.50 18.95
CA THR A 138 -32.42 21.92 18.61
C THR A 138 -30.94 22.27 18.45
N GLY A 139 -30.59 22.91 17.34
CA GLY A 139 -29.23 23.36 17.07
C GLY A 139 -28.89 23.42 15.58
N ASP A 140 -27.64 23.76 15.29
CA ASP A 140 -27.07 23.74 13.93
C ASP A 140 -26.25 22.46 13.77
N ALA A 141 -26.76 21.50 12.98
CA ALA A 141 -26.06 20.25 12.70
C ALA A 141 -24.91 20.43 11.69
N GLY A 142 -24.73 21.64 11.16
CA GLY A 142 -23.73 21.95 10.15
C GLY A 142 -24.14 21.44 8.77
N PHE A 143 -23.17 21.00 7.98
CA PHE A 143 -23.41 20.48 6.64
C PHE A 143 -23.68 18.97 6.65
N ALA A 144 -24.81 18.57 6.07
CA ALA A 144 -25.15 17.17 5.81
C ALA A 144 -24.80 16.81 4.37
N ILE A 145 -23.90 15.84 4.23
CA ILE A 145 -23.47 15.30 2.94
C ILE A 145 -24.62 14.50 2.36
N GLY A 146 -24.97 14.74 1.09
CA GLY A 146 -26.15 14.14 0.48
C GLY A 146 -27.46 14.88 0.82
N GLY A 147 -27.39 15.99 1.55
CA GLY A 147 -28.57 16.78 1.92
C GLY A 147 -29.22 17.42 0.70
N ASP A 148 -30.47 17.02 0.45
CA ASP A 148 -31.32 17.51 -0.64
C ASP A 148 -32.77 17.63 -0.12
N ALA A 149 -33.68 18.20 -0.92
CA ALA A 149 -35.07 18.34 -0.53
C ALA A 149 -35.73 16.98 -0.22
N GLY A 150 -36.36 16.84 0.95
CA GLY A 150 -37.07 15.63 1.37
C GLY A 150 -36.17 14.45 1.76
N VAL A 151 -34.84 14.58 1.68
CA VAL A 151 -33.89 13.51 2.07
C VAL A 151 -33.80 13.42 3.60
N THR A 152 -33.92 12.20 4.14
CA THR A 152 -33.76 11.93 5.58
C THR A 152 -32.33 12.27 6.02
N VAL A 153 -32.17 12.87 7.20
CA VAL A 153 -30.87 13.27 7.74
C VAL A 153 -30.52 12.42 8.96
N LEU A 154 -29.38 11.74 8.92
CA LEU A 154 -28.73 11.14 10.08
C LEU A 154 -27.83 12.19 10.74
N LEU A 155 -28.13 12.58 11.97
CA LEU A 155 -27.39 13.62 12.70
C LEU A 155 -27.07 13.22 14.16
N PRO A 156 -25.96 13.72 14.72
CA PRO A 156 -25.59 13.49 16.10
C PRO A 156 -26.32 14.47 17.03
N ALA A 157 -26.83 13.97 18.15
CA ALA A 157 -27.61 14.71 19.12
C ALA A 157 -27.10 14.43 20.55
N ASP A 158 -26.79 15.48 21.30
CA ASP A 158 -26.26 15.42 22.67
C ASP A 158 -27.40 15.51 23.67
N THR A 159 -27.62 14.45 24.44
CA THR A 159 -28.67 14.39 25.48
C THR A 159 -28.22 15.01 26.81
N GLY A 160 -26.98 15.48 26.91
CA GLY A 160 -26.32 15.89 28.15
C GLY A 160 -25.69 14.73 28.92
N GLU A 161 -26.08 13.49 28.62
CA GLU A 161 -25.47 12.27 29.18
C GLU A 161 -24.53 11.59 28.17
N GLN A 162 -24.90 11.61 26.89
CA GLN A 162 -24.17 10.99 25.79
C GLN A 162 -24.59 11.59 24.44
N VAL A 163 -23.76 11.40 23.42
CA VAL A 163 -24.12 11.68 22.03
C VAL A 163 -24.77 10.45 21.42
N VAL A 164 -25.99 10.60 20.92
CA VAL A 164 -26.73 9.58 20.16
C VAL A 164 -26.90 10.02 18.71
N TRP A 165 -27.19 9.09 17.81
CA TRP A 165 -27.49 9.41 16.41
C TRP A 165 -28.99 9.31 16.15
N CYS A 166 -29.53 10.23 15.36
CA CYS A 166 -30.96 10.34 15.09
C CYS A 166 -31.23 10.37 13.59
N LEU A 167 -32.22 9.59 13.14
CA LEU A 167 -32.82 9.72 11.82
C LEU A 167 -33.93 10.78 11.87
N VAL A 168 -33.78 11.85 11.10
CA VAL A 168 -34.77 12.93 11.02
C VAL A 168 -35.32 13.01 9.60
N ASP A 169 -36.63 12.91 9.44
CA ASP A 169 -37.24 12.97 8.11
C ASP A 169 -37.08 14.37 7.51
N GLY A 170 -36.75 14.46 6.23
CA GLY A 170 -36.45 15.72 5.55
C GLY A 170 -37.60 16.74 5.52
N GLU A 171 -38.81 16.31 5.85
CA GLU A 171 -40.03 17.12 5.93
C GLU A 171 -40.52 17.33 7.37
N SER A 172 -39.72 16.99 8.37
CA SER A 172 -40.11 17.17 9.78
C SER A 172 -40.31 18.64 10.15
N ASP A 173 -41.37 18.91 10.92
CA ASP A 173 -41.64 20.24 11.45
C ASP A 173 -40.45 20.75 12.29
N GLY A 174 -40.00 21.97 12.01
CA GLY A 174 -38.85 22.59 12.68
C GLY A 174 -37.48 22.25 12.07
N LEU A 175 -37.43 21.41 11.03
CA LEU A 175 -36.20 21.11 10.30
C LEU A 175 -36.00 22.11 9.14
N ASP A 176 -34.88 22.83 9.14
CA ASP A 176 -34.45 23.70 8.05
C ASP A 176 -33.30 23.06 7.28
N ILE A 177 -33.53 22.73 6.01
CA ILE A 177 -32.55 22.19 5.06
C ILE A 177 -32.27 23.25 4.01
N THR A 178 -31.12 23.94 4.13
CA THR A 178 -30.68 24.92 3.14
C THR A 178 -29.67 24.29 2.18
N ILE A 179 -30.11 23.98 0.95
CA ILE A 179 -29.26 23.41 -0.11
C ILE A 179 -28.15 24.40 -0.50
N ALA A 180 -26.92 23.90 -0.60
CA ALA A 180 -25.75 24.68 -1.00
C ALA A 180 -25.36 24.42 -2.46
N ASP A 181 -24.92 25.47 -3.17
CA ASP A 181 -24.24 25.30 -4.46
C ASP A 181 -22.79 24.85 -4.22
N THR A 182 -22.51 23.59 -4.53
CA THR A 182 -21.25 22.92 -4.22
C THR A 182 -20.26 22.99 -5.36
N ILE A 183 -18.96 22.88 -5.04
CA ILE A 183 -17.94 22.67 -6.09
C ILE A 183 -18.05 21.25 -6.70
N ASP A 184 -18.51 20.25 -5.94
CA ASP A 184 -18.76 18.89 -6.41
C ASP A 184 -20.16 18.78 -7.03
N LYS A 185 -20.19 18.68 -8.36
CA LYS A 185 -21.45 18.61 -9.11
C LYS A 185 -22.09 17.21 -9.12
N SER A 186 -21.44 16.22 -8.49
CA SER A 186 -21.97 14.86 -8.41
C SER A 186 -22.79 14.59 -7.14
N ARG A 187 -22.68 15.43 -6.11
CA ARG A 187 -23.32 15.18 -4.81
C ARG A 187 -24.01 16.41 -4.22
N PRO A 188 -25.23 16.28 -3.70
CA PRO A 188 -25.91 17.36 -3.01
C PRO A 188 -25.31 17.59 -1.60
N LEU A 189 -25.44 18.81 -1.09
CA LEU A 189 -24.99 19.22 0.23
C LEU A 189 -25.98 20.26 0.76
N ALA A 190 -26.40 20.11 2.00
CA ALA A 190 -27.26 21.09 2.64
C ALA A 190 -26.75 21.43 4.04
N ARG A 191 -26.99 22.66 4.48
CA ARG A 191 -26.87 23.02 5.89
C ARG A 191 -28.17 22.64 6.60
N VAL A 192 -28.06 21.96 7.73
CA VAL A 192 -29.19 21.43 8.48
C VAL A 192 -29.28 22.13 9.83
N ARG A 193 -30.45 22.68 10.14
CA ARG A 193 -30.77 23.29 11.44
C ARG A 193 -32.05 22.70 11.99
N CYS A 194 -32.05 22.44 13.29
CA CYS A 194 -33.19 21.91 14.02
C CYS A 194 -33.70 22.99 14.97
N ASP A 195 -35.00 23.27 14.94
CA ASP A 195 -35.71 24.10 15.92
C ASP A 195 -36.85 23.30 16.55
N GLY A 196 -36.54 22.63 17.67
CA GLY A 196 -37.53 21.85 18.41
C GLY A 196 -38.06 20.64 17.64
N VAL A 197 -37.23 20.02 16.79
CA VAL A 197 -37.66 18.90 15.94
C VAL A 197 -37.94 17.68 16.80
N ALA A 198 -39.14 17.10 16.67
CA ALA A 198 -39.52 15.88 17.36
C ALA A 198 -38.95 14.65 16.62
N VAL A 199 -38.20 13.82 17.35
CA VAL A 199 -37.61 12.57 16.86
C VAL A 199 -38.24 11.41 17.63
N ALA A 200 -38.91 10.51 16.93
CA ALA A 200 -39.56 9.36 17.54
C ALA A 200 -38.53 8.38 18.16
N ALA A 201 -38.95 7.59 19.15
CA ALA A 201 -38.07 6.63 19.83
C ALA A 201 -37.47 5.57 18.89
N ASP A 202 -38.19 5.19 17.84
CA ASP A 202 -37.71 4.27 16.80
C ASP A 202 -36.82 4.94 15.75
N ARG A 203 -36.54 6.25 15.87
CA ARG A 203 -35.59 7.00 15.05
C ARG A 203 -34.27 7.29 15.77
N VAL A 204 -34.18 6.93 17.06
CA VAL A 204 -32.95 7.03 17.86
C VAL A 204 -32.11 5.78 17.65
N VAL A 205 -30.89 5.96 17.14
CA VAL A 205 -29.94 4.88 16.84
C VAL A 205 -29.07 4.62 18.07
N THR A 206 -29.21 3.43 18.66
CA THR A 206 -28.55 3.05 19.93
C THR A 206 -27.47 1.98 19.73
N GLY A 207 -26.48 1.92 20.63
CA GLY A 207 -25.37 0.97 20.49
C GLY A 207 -24.31 1.41 19.47
N VAL A 208 -24.18 2.73 19.27
CA VAL A 208 -23.14 3.34 18.43
C VAL A 208 -22.18 4.06 19.38
N ARG A 209 -20.93 3.58 19.46
CA ARG A 209 -19.91 4.20 20.32
C ARG A 209 -19.50 5.57 19.77
N GLU A 210 -18.98 6.42 20.65
CA GLU A 210 -18.42 7.72 20.26
C GLU A 210 -17.31 7.53 19.20
N GLY A 211 -17.28 8.44 18.21
CA GLY A 211 -16.31 8.41 17.12
C GLY A 211 -16.55 7.37 16.02
N LEU A 212 -17.35 6.31 16.25
CA LEU A 212 -17.54 5.22 15.29
C LEU A 212 -18.03 5.70 13.92
N VAL A 213 -19.06 6.54 13.89
CA VAL A 213 -19.60 7.05 12.62
C VAL A 213 -18.56 7.89 11.88
N SER A 214 -17.70 8.63 12.59
CA SER A 214 -16.61 9.38 11.96
C SER A 214 -15.52 8.45 11.39
N ASP A 215 -15.22 7.34 12.08
CA ASP A 215 -14.23 6.35 11.64
C ASP A 215 -14.74 5.57 10.41
N LEU A 216 -16.03 5.18 10.42
CA LEU A 216 -16.69 4.56 9.28
C LEU A 216 -16.81 5.53 8.10
N ALA A 217 -17.16 6.79 8.33
CA ALA A 217 -17.19 7.81 7.28
C ALA A 217 -15.82 7.99 6.61
N ALA A 218 -14.75 8.02 7.40
CA ALA A 218 -13.38 8.08 6.88
C ALA A 218 -13.01 6.84 6.08
N THR A 219 -13.43 5.66 6.53
CA THR A 219 -13.20 4.38 5.85
C THR A 219 -13.90 4.32 4.49
N LEU A 220 -15.19 4.62 4.44
CA LEU A 220 -15.97 4.61 3.20
C LEU A 220 -15.52 5.73 2.24
N ALA A 221 -15.12 6.89 2.77
CA ALA A 221 -14.53 7.96 1.97
C ALA A 221 -13.16 7.57 1.40
N ALA A 222 -12.33 6.83 2.14
CA ALA A 222 -11.07 6.32 1.62
C ALA A 222 -11.29 5.40 0.42
N ALA A 223 -12.37 4.61 0.43
CA ALA A 223 -12.76 3.78 -0.71
C ALA A 223 -13.15 4.63 -1.94
N GLU A 224 -13.98 5.67 -1.77
CA GLU A 224 -14.29 6.60 -2.86
C GLU A 224 -13.05 7.32 -3.39
N ALA A 225 -12.17 7.76 -2.50
CA ALA A 225 -10.91 8.43 -2.84
C ALA A 225 -9.99 7.51 -3.67
N SER A 226 -9.92 6.21 -3.33
CA SER A 226 -9.22 5.20 -4.13
C SER A 226 -9.79 5.11 -5.55
N GLY A 227 -11.12 5.05 -5.69
CA GLY A 227 -11.80 4.98 -6.98
C GLY A 227 -11.56 6.21 -7.85
N ILE A 228 -11.61 7.39 -7.25
CA ILE A 228 -11.28 8.66 -7.92
C ILE A 228 -9.83 8.65 -8.41
N ALA A 229 -8.87 8.28 -7.56
CA ALA A 229 -7.46 8.23 -7.92
C ALA A 229 -7.21 7.21 -9.05
N ALA A 230 -7.84 6.04 -8.98
CA ALA A 230 -7.73 4.99 -9.99
C ALA A 230 -8.27 5.43 -11.35
N TRP A 231 -9.43 6.10 -11.39
CA TRP A 231 -9.96 6.69 -12.62
C TRP A 231 -9.00 7.72 -13.19
N CYS A 232 -8.48 8.64 -12.36
CA CYS A 232 -7.56 9.69 -12.78
C CYS A 232 -6.27 9.14 -13.40
N LEU A 233 -5.66 8.12 -12.77
CA LEU A 233 -4.48 7.43 -13.31
C LEU A 233 -4.77 6.79 -14.67
N ARG A 234 -5.85 6.01 -14.76
CA ARG A 234 -6.23 5.33 -16.00
C ARG A 234 -6.45 6.33 -17.14
N THR A 235 -7.23 7.38 -16.90
CA THR A 235 -7.50 8.44 -17.88
C THR A 235 -6.22 9.12 -18.36
N ALA A 236 -5.33 9.49 -17.44
CA ALA A 236 -4.05 10.12 -17.77
C ALA A 236 -3.14 9.19 -18.60
N VAL A 237 -3.04 7.92 -18.21
CA VAL A 237 -2.22 6.92 -18.91
C VAL A 237 -2.74 6.63 -20.31
N GLU A 238 -4.05 6.41 -20.45
CA GLU A 238 -4.65 6.14 -21.76
C GLU A 238 -4.50 7.34 -22.70
N TYR A 239 -4.69 8.56 -22.21
CA TYR A 239 -4.40 9.76 -22.99
C TYR A 239 -2.91 9.87 -23.37
N ALA A 240 -2.01 9.58 -22.43
CA ALA A 240 -0.56 9.66 -22.67
C ALA A 240 -0.06 8.64 -23.71
N LYS A 241 -0.75 7.50 -23.86
CA LYS A 241 -0.44 6.49 -24.89
C LYS A 241 -0.73 6.96 -26.30
N ILE A 242 -1.76 7.81 -26.49
CA ILE A 242 -2.26 8.17 -27.82
C ILE A 242 -2.00 9.62 -28.21
N ARG A 243 -1.84 10.53 -27.24
CA ARG A 243 -1.64 11.94 -27.54
C ARG A 243 -0.22 12.17 -28.06
N GLU A 244 -0.10 12.72 -29.26
CA GLU A 244 1.21 13.02 -29.86
C GLU A 244 1.62 14.49 -29.69
N GLN A 245 2.90 14.71 -29.40
CA GLN A 245 3.61 15.99 -29.51
C GLN A 245 5.07 15.72 -29.90
N PHE A 246 5.69 16.65 -30.63
CA PHE A 246 7.07 16.47 -31.14
C PHE A 246 7.26 15.14 -31.93
N GLY A 247 6.23 14.71 -32.65
CA GLY A 247 6.29 13.51 -33.52
C GLY A 247 6.24 12.16 -32.81
N LYS A 248 5.88 12.10 -31.52
CA LYS A 248 5.70 10.84 -30.78
C LYS A 248 4.65 10.96 -29.66
N PRO A 249 4.11 9.83 -29.14
CA PRO A 249 3.22 9.86 -27.99
C PRO A 249 3.85 10.53 -26.76
N ILE A 250 3.10 11.35 -26.04
CA ILE A 250 3.62 12.08 -24.88
C ILE A 250 4.09 11.13 -23.76
N GLY A 251 3.48 9.95 -23.65
CA GLY A 251 3.87 8.89 -22.72
C GLY A 251 5.26 8.31 -22.98
N SER A 252 5.92 8.66 -24.10
CA SER A 252 7.31 8.30 -24.38
C SER A 252 8.32 9.21 -23.67
N PHE A 253 7.92 10.43 -23.29
CA PHE A 253 8.79 11.37 -22.58
C PHE A 253 8.96 10.96 -21.12
N GLN A 254 10.20 10.95 -20.65
CA GLN A 254 10.53 10.52 -19.28
C GLN A 254 9.77 11.31 -18.21
N ALA A 255 9.58 12.63 -18.39
CA ALA A 255 8.83 13.45 -17.45
C ALA A 255 7.36 13.00 -17.29
N ILE A 256 6.70 12.63 -18.39
CA ILE A 256 5.31 12.12 -18.36
C ILE A 256 5.28 10.71 -17.75
N LYS A 257 6.25 9.85 -18.10
CA LYS A 257 6.38 8.52 -17.49
C LYS A 257 6.49 8.60 -15.98
N HIS A 258 7.38 9.48 -15.49
CA HIS A 258 7.61 9.63 -14.05
C HIS A 258 6.38 10.18 -13.37
N LEU A 259 5.72 11.20 -13.93
CA LEU A 259 4.47 11.73 -13.39
C LEU A 259 3.39 10.64 -13.26
N CYS A 260 3.16 9.84 -14.31
CA CYS A 260 2.20 8.72 -14.25
C CYS A 260 2.63 7.61 -13.28
N ALA A 261 3.93 7.34 -13.13
CA ALA A 261 4.42 6.39 -12.14
C ALA A 261 4.24 6.89 -10.69
N GLU A 262 4.33 8.20 -10.44
CA GLU A 262 3.98 8.79 -9.13
C GLU A 262 2.48 8.71 -8.84
N MET A 263 1.64 8.91 -9.86
CA MET A 263 0.20 8.64 -9.77
C MET A 263 -0.05 7.17 -9.41
N LEU A 264 0.65 6.24 -10.04
CA LEU A 264 0.57 4.81 -9.70
C LEU A 264 0.93 4.54 -8.24
N CYS A 265 2.04 5.08 -7.73
CA CYS A 265 2.41 4.92 -6.32
C CYS A 265 1.28 5.37 -5.38
N ARG A 266 0.68 6.55 -5.62
CA ARG A 266 -0.45 7.06 -4.82
C ARG A 266 -1.70 6.19 -4.93
N VAL A 267 -2.04 5.70 -6.11
CA VAL A 267 -3.18 4.79 -6.31
C VAL A 267 -2.97 3.45 -5.59
N GLU A 268 -1.76 2.91 -5.63
CA GLU A 268 -1.40 1.70 -4.89
C GLU A 268 -1.53 1.89 -3.38
N GLN A 269 -0.96 2.97 -2.85
CA GLN A 269 -1.07 3.35 -1.44
C GLN A 269 -2.53 3.59 -1.02
N SER A 270 -3.30 4.29 -1.85
CA SER A 270 -4.70 4.61 -1.57
C SER A 270 -5.56 3.37 -1.49
N GLY A 271 -5.42 2.45 -2.46
CA GLY A 271 -6.17 1.20 -2.46
C GLY A 271 -5.80 0.30 -1.29
N ALA A 272 -4.51 0.24 -0.91
CA ALA A 272 -4.06 -0.53 0.24
C ALA A 272 -4.64 0.00 1.56
N ALA A 273 -4.59 1.32 1.78
CA ALA A 273 -5.09 1.94 3.00
C ALA A 273 -6.62 1.84 3.13
N ALA A 274 -7.34 2.06 2.02
CA ALA A 274 -8.80 1.95 2.00
C ALA A 274 -9.27 0.51 2.26
N TRP A 275 -8.62 -0.47 1.64
CA TRP A 275 -8.90 -1.89 1.88
C TRP A 275 -8.67 -2.27 3.35
N ASP A 276 -7.53 -1.89 3.93
CA ASP A 276 -7.20 -2.24 5.31
C ASP A 276 -8.18 -1.62 6.33
N ALA A 277 -8.57 -0.35 6.14
CA ALA A 277 -9.56 0.28 7.00
C ALA A 277 -10.93 -0.40 6.90
N ALA A 278 -11.32 -0.87 5.71
CA ALA A 278 -12.58 -1.59 5.54
C ALA A 278 -12.54 -2.99 6.18
N VAL A 279 -11.39 -3.69 6.13
CA VAL A 279 -11.18 -4.94 6.87
C VAL A 279 -11.25 -4.71 8.38
N ALA A 280 -10.55 -3.68 8.89
CA ALA A 280 -10.58 -3.34 10.32
C ALA A 280 -11.96 -2.87 10.81
N ALA A 281 -12.83 -2.41 9.90
CA ALA A 281 -14.18 -1.97 10.23
C ALA A 281 -15.13 -3.13 10.58
N GLU A 282 -14.82 -4.37 10.21
CA GLU A 282 -15.69 -5.53 10.52
C GLU A 282 -15.85 -5.71 12.04
N ASP A 283 -14.77 -5.46 12.78
CA ASP A 283 -14.71 -5.53 14.25
C ASP A 283 -15.20 -4.24 14.95
N ALA A 284 -15.76 -3.28 14.23
CA ALA A 284 -15.99 -1.92 14.76
C ALA A 284 -17.03 -1.84 15.89
N TRP A 285 -17.89 -2.86 16.00
CA TRP A 285 -18.91 -3.02 17.04
C TRP A 285 -18.46 -3.88 18.22
N ASN A 286 -17.20 -4.34 18.24
CA ASN A 286 -16.60 -4.96 19.41
C ASN A 286 -16.49 -3.94 20.56
N ALA A 287 -16.47 -4.44 21.80
CA ALA A 287 -16.58 -3.59 23.00
C ALA A 287 -15.44 -2.55 23.15
N ASP A 288 -14.25 -2.84 22.59
CA ASP A 288 -13.09 -1.95 22.55
C ASP A 288 -13.00 -1.12 21.25
N GLY A 289 -13.93 -1.32 20.31
CA GLY A 289 -13.93 -0.70 18.99
C GLY A 289 -12.88 -1.24 18.01
N GLY A 290 -12.15 -2.28 18.41
CA GLY A 290 -11.08 -2.90 17.64
C GLY A 290 -9.98 -1.93 17.21
N GLU A 291 -9.41 -2.18 16.04
CA GLU A 291 -8.33 -1.36 15.46
C GLU A 291 -8.81 -0.33 14.44
N LEU A 292 -10.14 -0.22 14.25
CA LEU A 292 -10.73 0.71 13.28
C LEU A 292 -10.27 2.17 13.50
N PRO A 293 -10.21 2.73 14.72
CA PRO A 293 -9.86 4.15 14.89
C PRO A 293 -8.49 4.51 14.27
N VAL A 294 -7.48 3.66 14.46
CA VAL A 294 -6.14 3.88 13.88
C VAL A 294 -6.14 3.59 12.37
N ALA A 295 -6.81 2.53 11.93
CA ALA A 295 -6.88 2.18 10.51
C ALA A 295 -7.59 3.26 9.68
N ALA A 296 -8.73 3.75 10.15
CA ALA A 296 -9.50 4.82 9.52
C ALA A 296 -8.71 6.14 9.45
N ALA A 297 -8.00 6.49 10.53
CA ALA A 297 -7.19 7.71 10.56
C ALA A 297 -5.99 7.65 9.60
N VAL A 298 -5.35 6.48 9.47
CA VAL A 298 -4.30 6.22 8.47
C VAL A 298 -4.87 6.31 7.06
N ALA A 299 -6.01 5.67 6.81
CA ALA A 299 -6.66 5.71 5.51
C ALA A 299 -7.03 7.13 5.09
N ALA A 300 -7.62 7.94 5.98
CA ALA A 300 -7.94 9.34 5.69
C ALA A 300 -6.69 10.20 5.46
N THR A 301 -5.61 9.97 6.22
CA THR A 301 -4.32 10.66 6.03
C THR A 301 -3.74 10.46 4.64
N ILE A 302 -3.89 9.25 4.09
CA ILE A 302 -3.23 8.84 2.85
C ILE A 302 -4.14 9.10 1.64
N THR A 303 -5.38 8.62 1.69
CA THR A 303 -6.26 8.56 0.53
C THR A 303 -6.79 9.94 0.12
N LEU A 304 -7.08 10.83 1.07
CA LEU A 304 -7.64 12.15 0.76
C LEU A 304 -6.67 13.02 -0.03
N ASP A 305 -5.40 13.03 0.36
CA ASP A 305 -4.36 13.75 -0.37
C ASP A 305 -3.97 13.01 -1.66
N ALA A 306 -3.90 11.68 -1.64
CA ALA A 306 -3.63 10.88 -2.83
C ALA A 306 -4.64 11.14 -3.96
N ALA A 307 -5.94 11.19 -3.66
CA ALA A 307 -6.99 11.45 -4.64
C ALA A 307 -6.89 12.87 -5.24
N VAL A 308 -6.68 13.89 -4.39
CA VAL A 308 -6.57 15.27 -4.85
C VAL A 308 -5.34 15.46 -5.74
N GLU A 309 -4.17 15.00 -5.29
CA GLU A 309 -2.94 15.18 -6.05
C GLU A 309 -2.95 14.35 -7.35
N THR A 310 -3.52 13.14 -7.34
CA THR A 310 -3.67 12.33 -8.56
C THR A 310 -4.64 12.99 -9.54
N ALA A 311 -5.73 13.61 -9.07
CA ALA A 311 -6.64 14.36 -9.94
C ALA A 311 -5.99 15.60 -10.57
N LYS A 312 -5.15 16.33 -9.82
CA LYS A 312 -4.36 17.44 -10.36
C LYS A 312 -3.40 16.97 -11.45
N ASP A 313 -2.68 15.87 -11.21
CA ASP A 313 -1.72 15.34 -12.17
C ASP A 313 -2.40 14.76 -13.41
N CYS A 314 -3.60 14.19 -13.27
CA CYS A 314 -4.42 13.80 -14.41
C CYS A 314 -4.71 15.01 -15.33
N ILE A 315 -5.16 16.13 -14.75
CA ILE A 315 -5.36 17.38 -15.51
C ILE A 315 -4.03 17.86 -16.14
N GLN A 316 -2.92 17.76 -15.42
CA GLN A 316 -1.60 18.13 -15.92
C GLN A 316 -1.17 17.29 -17.14
N VAL A 317 -1.42 15.98 -17.13
CA VAL A 317 -1.13 15.07 -18.26
C VAL A 317 -2.04 15.33 -19.46
N LEU A 318 -3.33 15.58 -19.20
CA LEU A 318 -4.30 15.95 -20.24
C LEU A 318 -3.95 17.30 -20.89
N GLY A 319 -3.35 18.21 -20.12
CA GLY A 319 -3.04 19.57 -20.54
C GLY A 319 -4.32 20.40 -20.65
N GLY A 320 -4.39 21.27 -21.67
CA GLY A 320 -5.51 22.21 -21.81
C GLY A 320 -6.89 21.57 -21.76
N ILE A 321 -7.08 20.40 -22.37
CA ILE A 321 -8.39 19.71 -22.39
C ILE A 321 -8.86 19.29 -20.99
N GLY A 322 -7.95 18.86 -20.11
CA GLY A 322 -8.29 18.46 -18.74
C GLY A 322 -8.76 19.62 -17.87
N PHE A 323 -8.49 20.86 -18.29
CA PHE A 323 -8.90 22.09 -17.61
C PHE A 323 -10.20 22.70 -18.19
N THR A 324 -10.82 22.05 -19.18
CA THR A 324 -12.08 22.49 -19.79
C THR A 324 -13.29 21.83 -19.13
N TRP A 325 -14.49 22.39 -19.33
CA TRP A 325 -15.72 21.79 -18.81
C TRP A 325 -16.14 20.55 -19.59
N GLU A 326 -15.71 20.46 -20.85
CA GLU A 326 -15.99 19.41 -21.82
C GLU A 326 -15.37 18.07 -21.41
N HIS A 327 -14.25 18.06 -20.69
CA HIS A 327 -13.65 16.83 -20.16
C HIS A 327 -14.10 16.55 -18.72
N ASP A 328 -14.20 15.29 -18.33
CA ASP A 328 -14.69 14.93 -16.99
C ASP A 328 -13.67 15.13 -15.85
N ALA A 329 -12.39 15.41 -16.15
CA ALA A 329 -11.30 15.32 -15.18
C ALA A 329 -11.47 16.32 -14.02
N HIS A 330 -12.04 17.49 -14.30
CA HIS A 330 -12.31 18.49 -13.27
C HIS A 330 -13.39 18.04 -12.29
N PHE A 331 -14.36 17.21 -12.69
CA PHE A 331 -15.37 16.67 -11.76
C PHE A 331 -14.72 15.75 -10.71
N TYR A 332 -13.74 14.94 -11.10
CA TYR A 332 -12.98 14.11 -10.17
C TYR A 332 -12.13 14.94 -9.22
N LEU A 333 -11.48 16.02 -9.69
CA LEU A 333 -10.76 16.95 -8.81
C LEU A 333 -11.72 17.63 -7.80
N ARG A 334 -12.91 18.03 -8.26
CA ARG A 334 -13.95 18.64 -7.42
C ARG A 334 -14.45 17.67 -6.36
N ARG A 335 -14.75 16.41 -6.72
CA ARG A 335 -15.18 15.37 -5.79
C ARG A 335 -14.10 15.05 -4.77
N ALA A 336 -12.86 14.82 -5.22
CA ALA A 336 -11.72 14.55 -4.32
C ALA A 336 -11.49 15.71 -3.32
N THR A 337 -11.52 16.95 -3.81
CA THR A 337 -11.33 18.14 -2.96
C THR A 337 -12.46 18.27 -1.94
N SER A 338 -13.72 18.06 -2.38
CA SER A 338 -14.88 18.15 -1.50
C SER A 338 -14.85 17.07 -0.42
N LEU A 339 -14.54 15.82 -0.78
CA LEU A 339 -14.40 14.72 0.16
C LEU A 339 -13.37 15.01 1.25
N ARG A 340 -12.21 15.58 0.86
CA ARG A 340 -11.19 16.00 1.82
C ARG A 340 -11.67 17.10 2.78
N GLN A 341 -12.41 18.10 2.29
CA GLN A 341 -12.93 19.17 3.15
C GLN A 341 -14.02 18.68 4.11
N LEU A 342 -14.88 17.77 3.62
CA LEU A 342 -15.97 17.20 4.40
C LEU A 342 -15.47 16.42 5.63
N LEU A 343 -14.30 15.79 5.53
CA LEU A 343 -13.66 15.10 6.66
C LEU A 343 -12.72 15.98 7.49
N GLY A 344 -12.77 17.31 7.31
CA GLY A 344 -11.97 18.27 8.09
C GLY A 344 -10.51 18.39 7.66
N GLY A 345 -10.16 17.92 6.46
CA GLY A 345 -8.81 17.96 5.91
C GLY A 345 -7.87 16.92 6.50
N SER A 346 -6.78 16.64 5.78
CA SER A 346 -5.85 15.55 6.11
C SER A 346 -5.02 15.80 7.38
N ALA A 347 -4.80 17.07 7.76
CA ALA A 347 -4.02 17.43 8.95
C ALA A 347 -4.67 16.97 10.26
N ARG A 348 -6.01 17.06 10.36
CA ARG A 348 -6.77 16.53 11.49
C ARG A 348 -6.51 15.03 11.67
N TRP A 349 -6.51 14.28 10.57
CA TRP A 349 -6.30 12.84 10.60
C TRP A 349 -4.87 12.47 10.95
N ARG A 350 -3.87 13.24 10.48
CA ARG A 350 -2.48 13.07 10.92
C ARG A 350 -2.31 13.27 12.41
N SER A 351 -2.87 14.35 12.95
CA SER A 351 -2.88 14.59 14.39
C SER A 351 -3.53 13.43 15.15
N ARG A 352 -4.67 12.92 14.66
CA ARG A 352 -5.35 11.76 15.26
C ARG A 352 -4.54 10.47 15.18
N VAL A 353 -3.84 10.21 14.08
CA VAL A 353 -2.92 9.06 13.97
C VAL A 353 -1.85 9.13 15.06
N THR A 354 -1.23 10.30 15.24
CA THR A 354 -0.23 10.50 16.29
C THR A 354 -0.81 10.30 17.69
N GLU A 355 -1.96 10.91 17.98
CA GLU A 355 -2.66 10.78 19.26
C GLU A 355 -2.94 9.30 19.59
N LEU A 356 -3.58 8.58 18.68
CA LEU A 356 -3.92 7.17 18.87
C LEU A 356 -2.68 6.31 19.05
N THR A 357 -1.63 6.55 18.26
CA THR A 357 -0.40 5.76 18.32
C THR A 357 0.35 6.00 19.64
N ARG A 358 0.39 7.24 20.13
CA ARG A 358 0.94 7.58 21.45
C ARG A 358 0.14 6.96 22.60
N ALA A 359 -1.18 6.89 22.45
CA ALA A 359 -2.06 6.20 23.39
C ALA A 359 -1.92 4.66 23.37
N GLY A 360 -1.04 4.12 22.52
CA GLY A 360 -0.76 2.68 22.44
C GLY A 360 -1.58 1.93 21.40
N ALA A 361 -2.45 2.60 20.64
CA ALA A 361 -3.15 1.95 19.54
C ALA A 361 -2.15 1.44 18.49
N ARG A 362 -2.36 0.22 18.01
CA ARG A 362 -1.55 -0.42 16.98
C ARG A 362 -2.47 -1.11 15.98
N ARG A 363 -2.03 -1.22 14.72
CA ARG A 363 -2.68 -1.99 13.68
C ARG A 363 -1.91 -3.30 13.47
N HIS A 364 -2.56 -4.43 13.75
CA HIS A 364 -1.98 -5.75 13.57
C HIS A 364 -2.47 -6.36 12.26
N LEU A 365 -1.55 -6.46 11.30
CA LEU A 365 -1.80 -7.10 10.02
C LEU A 365 -1.57 -8.60 10.16
N SER A 366 -2.63 -9.40 10.02
CA SER A 366 -2.57 -10.85 10.05
C SER A 366 -3.15 -11.44 8.76
N ILE A 367 -2.75 -12.67 8.45
CA ILE A 367 -3.34 -13.47 7.40
C ILE A 367 -4.11 -14.60 8.11
N ASP A 368 -5.34 -14.87 7.67
CA ASP A 368 -6.08 -16.02 8.20
C ASP A 368 -5.39 -17.32 7.74
N LEU A 369 -4.79 -18.00 8.70
CA LEU A 369 -4.11 -19.29 8.54
C LEU A 369 -4.78 -20.39 9.37
N THR A 370 -6.03 -20.19 9.80
CA THR A 370 -6.77 -21.14 10.66
C THR A 370 -6.87 -22.54 10.06
N GLY A 371 -6.95 -22.63 8.73
CA GLY A 371 -6.92 -23.90 7.99
C GLY A 371 -5.60 -24.69 8.07
N LEU A 372 -4.55 -24.14 8.69
CA LEU A 372 -3.20 -24.74 8.74
C LEU A 372 -2.77 -25.11 10.17
N SER A 373 -3.71 -25.36 11.07
CA SER A 373 -3.44 -25.67 12.49
C SER A 373 -2.52 -26.89 12.70
N GLU A 374 -2.71 -27.98 11.95
CA GLU A 374 -1.84 -29.17 12.01
C GLU A 374 -0.40 -28.86 11.54
N GLU A 375 -0.27 -28.04 10.50
CA GLU A 375 1.02 -27.61 9.96
C GLU A 375 1.74 -26.69 10.94
N ARG A 376 1.02 -25.74 11.54
CA ARG A 376 1.54 -24.90 12.63
C ARG A 376 2.06 -25.74 13.78
N ALA A 377 1.31 -26.74 14.25
CA ALA A 377 1.73 -27.60 15.36
C ALA A 377 3.03 -28.37 15.03
N ARG A 378 3.17 -28.83 13.78
CA ARG A 378 4.40 -29.48 13.29
C ARG A 378 5.58 -28.50 13.24
N ILE A 379 5.38 -27.31 12.66
CA ILE A 379 6.39 -26.24 12.57
C ILE A 379 6.84 -25.81 13.97
N HIS A 380 5.89 -25.64 14.89
CA HIS A 380 6.17 -25.30 16.29
C HIS A 380 7.07 -26.34 16.97
N ALA A 381 6.74 -27.63 16.81
CA ALA A 381 7.55 -28.73 17.37
C ALA A 381 8.96 -28.77 16.77
N ASP A 382 9.09 -28.58 15.45
CA ASP A 382 10.38 -28.50 14.77
C ASP A 382 11.22 -27.33 15.28
N ILE A 383 10.62 -26.13 15.38
CA ILE A 383 11.30 -24.93 15.87
C ILE A 383 11.72 -25.07 17.34
N ALA A 384 10.87 -25.65 18.19
CA ALA A 384 11.24 -25.95 19.58
C ALA A 384 12.49 -26.84 19.67
N ALA A 385 12.60 -27.86 18.80
CA ALA A 385 13.79 -28.71 18.71
C ALA A 385 15.03 -27.95 18.21
N LEU A 386 14.87 -26.95 17.34
CA LEU A 386 15.95 -26.09 16.86
C LEU A 386 16.45 -25.12 17.94
N VAL A 387 15.54 -24.51 18.71
CA VAL A 387 15.85 -23.59 19.82
C VAL A 387 16.74 -24.24 20.88
N ALA A 388 16.52 -25.53 21.15
CA ALA A 388 17.28 -26.30 22.12
C ALA A 388 18.77 -26.45 21.79
N ARG A 389 19.20 -26.11 20.57
CA ARG A 389 20.60 -26.18 20.14
C ARG A 389 21.36 -24.86 20.37
N PRO A 390 22.65 -24.90 20.76
CA PRO A 390 23.51 -23.72 20.91
C PRO A 390 23.86 -23.07 19.55
N GLY A 391 24.25 -21.79 19.57
CA GLY A 391 24.30 -20.89 18.39
C GLY A 391 24.81 -21.50 17.05
N PRO A 392 26.07 -21.98 16.96
CA PRO A 392 26.59 -22.56 15.71
C PRO A 392 25.84 -23.82 15.26
N GLU A 393 25.47 -24.69 16.20
CA GLU A 393 24.70 -25.91 15.92
C GLU A 393 23.27 -25.58 15.49
N ARG A 394 22.69 -24.49 15.98
CA ARG A 394 21.37 -23.99 15.58
C ARG A 394 21.35 -23.52 14.14
N ARG A 395 22.38 -22.78 13.68
CA ARG A 395 22.46 -22.36 12.27
C ARG A 395 22.55 -23.56 11.32
N ALA A 396 23.41 -24.52 11.63
CA ALA A 396 23.51 -25.75 10.86
C ALA A 396 22.17 -26.51 10.82
N ALA A 397 21.49 -26.60 11.97
CA ALA A 397 20.18 -27.23 12.05
C ALA A 397 19.08 -26.48 11.28
N LEU A 398 19.07 -25.15 11.32
CA LEU A 398 18.15 -24.31 10.53
C LEU A 398 18.37 -24.50 9.01
N ALA A 399 19.63 -24.63 8.60
CA ALA A 399 20.00 -24.92 7.22
C ALA A 399 19.53 -26.33 6.80
N GLU A 400 19.84 -27.36 7.58
CA GLU A 400 19.53 -28.77 7.29
C GLU A 400 18.02 -29.07 7.30
N SER A 401 17.26 -28.37 8.14
CA SER A 401 15.80 -28.49 8.22
C SER A 401 15.05 -27.67 7.17
N GLY A 402 15.75 -26.81 6.43
CA GLY A 402 15.18 -25.90 5.44
C GLY A 402 14.48 -24.67 6.04
N TYR A 403 14.41 -24.50 7.36
CA TYR A 403 13.74 -23.34 8.00
C TYR A 403 14.53 -22.03 7.86
N LEU A 404 15.82 -22.08 7.51
CA LEU A 404 16.60 -20.87 7.20
C LEU A 404 16.06 -20.18 5.94
N ALA A 405 15.92 -20.95 4.85
CA ALA A 405 15.45 -20.47 3.55
C ALA A 405 14.21 -21.28 3.10
N PRO A 406 13.06 -21.13 3.78
CA PRO A 406 11.92 -22.04 3.61
C PRO A 406 11.38 -22.09 2.18
N HIS A 407 11.42 -20.97 1.46
CA HIS A 407 10.95 -20.87 0.07
C HIS A 407 11.89 -21.51 -0.96
N TRP A 408 13.14 -21.81 -0.61
CA TRP A 408 14.05 -22.48 -1.53
C TRP A 408 13.61 -23.93 -1.74
N PRO A 409 13.86 -24.53 -2.92
CA PRO A 409 13.53 -25.92 -3.17
C PRO A 409 14.26 -26.85 -2.19
N ALA A 410 13.60 -27.95 -1.82
CA ALA A 410 14.25 -29.04 -1.11
C ALA A 410 15.43 -29.61 -1.95
N PRO A 411 16.54 -30.03 -1.32
CA PRO A 411 16.78 -30.11 0.12
C PRO A 411 17.33 -28.83 0.77
N TYR A 412 17.50 -27.73 0.03
CA TYR A 412 18.14 -26.49 0.52
C TYR A 412 17.17 -25.53 1.21
N GLY A 413 15.88 -25.79 1.03
CA GLY A 413 14.78 -25.20 1.78
C GLY A 413 13.67 -26.24 1.92
N ARG A 414 12.43 -25.78 1.96
CA ARG A 414 11.24 -26.66 2.10
C ARG A 414 10.35 -26.63 0.86
N GLY A 415 10.65 -25.77 -0.11
CA GLY A 415 9.71 -25.41 -1.18
C GLY A 415 8.45 -24.74 -0.63
N ALA A 416 8.56 -24.09 0.53
CA ALA A 416 7.44 -23.52 1.25
C ALA A 416 6.76 -22.44 0.40
N ARG A 417 5.45 -22.59 0.20
CA ARG A 417 4.63 -21.54 -0.40
C ARG A 417 4.36 -20.44 0.62
N ALA A 418 3.81 -19.30 0.19
CA ALA A 418 3.65 -18.12 1.04
C ALA A 418 3.01 -18.44 2.41
N ALA A 419 1.98 -19.29 2.48
CA ALA A 419 1.29 -19.62 3.74
C ALA A 419 2.20 -20.33 4.75
N GLU A 420 2.94 -21.36 4.30
CA GLU A 420 3.89 -22.08 5.16
C GLU A 420 5.05 -21.14 5.56
N GLN A 421 5.51 -20.25 4.68
CA GLN A 421 6.54 -19.27 5.02
C GLN A 421 6.11 -18.32 6.14
N ILE A 422 4.87 -17.82 6.10
CA ILE A 422 4.31 -16.96 7.15
C ILE A 422 4.23 -17.72 8.47
N LEU A 423 3.71 -18.95 8.47
CA LEU A 423 3.68 -19.79 9.67
C LEU A 423 5.07 -19.99 10.27
N ILE A 424 6.06 -20.27 9.42
CA ILE A 424 7.45 -20.41 9.83
C ILE A 424 7.97 -19.13 10.48
N GLU A 425 7.69 -17.98 9.88
CA GLU A 425 8.12 -16.69 10.41
C GLU A 425 7.46 -16.35 11.75
N GLU A 426 6.16 -16.58 11.88
CA GLU A 426 5.41 -16.38 13.13
C GLU A 426 5.93 -17.28 14.26
N GLU A 427 6.13 -18.57 14.00
CA GLU A 427 6.62 -19.51 15.01
C GLU A 427 8.09 -19.26 15.39
N LEU A 428 8.93 -18.84 14.43
CA LEU A 428 10.30 -18.41 14.70
C LEU A 428 10.32 -17.15 15.57
N ALA A 429 9.47 -16.16 15.25
CA ALA A 429 9.33 -14.94 16.03
C ALA A 429 8.83 -15.21 17.46
N ALA A 430 7.80 -16.06 17.61
CA ALA A 430 7.27 -16.48 18.90
C ALA A 430 8.32 -17.22 19.76
N ALA A 431 9.22 -17.97 19.12
CA ALA A 431 10.34 -18.63 19.78
C ALA A 431 11.57 -17.73 20.02
N GLY A 432 11.53 -16.46 19.60
CA GLY A 432 12.66 -15.53 19.70
C GLY A 432 13.86 -15.93 18.82
N VAL A 433 13.62 -16.64 17.72
CA VAL A 433 14.66 -17.11 16.80
C VAL A 433 14.76 -16.20 15.59
N GLY A 434 15.82 -15.40 15.54
CA GLY A 434 16.20 -14.68 14.31
C GLY A 434 16.81 -15.63 13.28
N ARG A 435 16.38 -15.53 12.02
CA ARG A 435 17.04 -16.23 10.91
C ARG A 435 18.38 -15.56 10.59
N PRO A 436 19.45 -16.35 10.38
CA PRO A 436 20.71 -15.78 9.90
C PRO A 436 20.54 -15.08 8.56
N ASP A 437 21.09 -13.87 8.44
CA ASP A 437 21.13 -13.16 7.17
C ASP A 437 22.24 -13.72 6.26
N LEU A 438 21.89 -14.02 5.01
CA LEU A 438 22.82 -14.49 3.97
C LEU A 438 23.37 -13.34 3.13
N VAL A 439 22.86 -12.10 3.29
CA VAL A 439 23.25 -10.92 2.51
C VAL A 439 23.18 -11.24 1.01
N ILE A 440 24.29 -11.15 0.27
CA ILE A 440 24.35 -11.43 -1.17
C ILE A 440 23.97 -12.88 -1.49
N GLY A 441 24.16 -13.81 -0.54
CA GLY A 441 23.74 -15.20 -0.65
C GLY A 441 22.24 -15.37 -0.89
N TRP A 442 21.40 -14.42 -0.43
CA TRP A 442 19.95 -14.44 -0.65
C TRP A 442 19.54 -14.36 -2.13
N TRP A 443 20.41 -13.87 -3.01
CA TRP A 443 20.13 -13.81 -4.45
C TRP A 443 21.16 -14.53 -5.32
N ALA A 444 22.38 -14.73 -4.83
CA ALA A 444 23.37 -15.57 -5.50
C ALA A 444 22.89 -17.03 -5.56
N VAL A 445 22.54 -17.62 -4.40
CA VAL A 445 22.22 -19.04 -4.33
C VAL A 445 20.92 -19.40 -5.06
N PRO A 446 19.81 -18.65 -4.99
CA PRO A 446 18.63 -18.95 -5.81
C PRO A 446 18.90 -18.95 -7.30
N THR A 447 19.79 -18.05 -7.77
CA THR A 447 20.20 -18.03 -9.17
C THR A 447 20.96 -19.31 -9.53
N ILE A 448 21.81 -19.82 -8.64
CA ILE A 448 22.54 -21.09 -8.81
C ILE A 448 21.58 -22.28 -8.74
N LEU A 449 20.60 -22.27 -7.83
CA LEU A 449 19.59 -23.32 -7.70
C LEU A 449 18.72 -23.45 -8.97
N GLU A 450 18.42 -22.34 -9.64
CA GLU A 450 17.58 -22.34 -10.83
C GLU A 450 18.38 -22.61 -12.13
N HIS A 451 19.60 -22.09 -12.26
CA HIS A 451 20.34 -22.11 -13.53
C HIS A 451 21.69 -22.84 -13.47
N GLY A 452 22.14 -23.27 -12.29
CA GLY A 452 23.42 -23.94 -12.09
C GLY A 452 23.39 -25.44 -12.35
N SER A 453 24.58 -26.04 -12.47
CA SER A 453 24.73 -27.50 -12.52
C SER A 453 24.53 -28.14 -11.14
N ALA A 454 24.33 -29.46 -11.09
CA ALA A 454 24.19 -30.19 -9.83
C ALA A 454 25.44 -30.01 -8.93
N GLU A 455 26.63 -30.01 -9.54
CA GLU A 455 27.91 -29.83 -8.85
C GLU A 455 28.04 -28.41 -8.28
N GLN A 456 27.59 -27.38 -9.02
CA GLN A 456 27.57 -26.00 -8.54
C GLN A 456 26.59 -25.87 -7.36
N ILE A 457 25.40 -26.43 -7.48
CA ILE A 457 24.39 -26.41 -6.42
C ILE A 457 24.92 -27.07 -5.14
N GLU A 458 25.50 -28.26 -5.24
CA GLU A 458 26.10 -28.98 -4.11
C GLU A 458 27.24 -28.18 -3.46
N ARG A 459 28.12 -27.59 -4.28
CA ARG A 459 29.28 -26.83 -3.82
C ARG A 459 28.91 -25.53 -3.10
N PHE A 460 27.84 -24.86 -3.51
CA PHE A 460 27.57 -23.48 -3.08
C PHE A 460 26.37 -23.32 -2.15
N ALA A 461 25.32 -24.13 -2.26
CA ALA A 461 24.07 -23.89 -1.52
C ALA A 461 24.23 -24.18 -0.01
N THR A 462 24.62 -25.40 0.36
CA THR A 462 24.73 -25.80 1.78
C THR A 462 25.79 -25.01 2.55
N PRO A 463 27.02 -24.81 2.04
CA PRO A 463 28.02 -24.01 2.75
C PRO A 463 27.57 -22.55 2.98
N THR A 464 26.85 -21.96 2.01
CA THR A 464 26.27 -20.62 2.17
C THR A 464 25.22 -20.58 3.29
N LEU A 465 24.28 -21.55 3.32
CA LEU A 465 23.28 -21.64 4.39
C LEU A 465 23.93 -21.77 5.77
N ARG A 466 25.02 -22.53 5.88
CA ARG A 466 25.81 -22.68 7.12
C ARG A 466 26.64 -21.45 7.48
N GLY A 467 26.77 -20.47 6.58
CA GLY A 467 27.56 -19.26 6.79
C GLY A 467 29.06 -19.46 6.59
N GLU A 468 29.44 -20.52 5.88
CA GLU A 468 30.82 -20.87 5.53
C GLU A 468 31.29 -20.12 4.29
N ILE A 469 30.37 -19.52 3.52
CA ILE A 469 30.66 -18.71 2.33
C ILE A 469 30.08 -17.31 2.51
N ILE A 470 30.94 -16.31 2.38
CA ILE A 470 30.58 -14.90 2.23
C ILE A 470 30.61 -14.54 0.74
N TRP A 471 29.53 -13.94 0.25
CA TRP A 471 29.37 -13.56 -1.14
C TRP A 471 29.56 -12.05 -1.35
N CYS A 472 30.11 -11.68 -2.50
CA CYS A 472 29.99 -10.32 -3.05
C CYS A 472 29.44 -10.33 -4.50
N GLN A 473 29.08 -9.15 -5.01
CA GLN A 473 28.47 -9.00 -6.34
C GLN A 473 29.31 -8.11 -7.25
N LEU A 474 29.84 -8.71 -8.31
CA LEU A 474 30.70 -8.09 -9.31
C LEU A 474 29.91 -7.75 -10.59
N PHE A 475 28.86 -6.93 -10.43
CA PHE A 475 27.98 -6.54 -11.54
C PHE A 475 28.38 -5.17 -12.09
N SER A 476 28.21 -4.13 -11.28
CA SER A 476 28.40 -2.73 -11.65
C SER A 476 29.85 -2.40 -12.02
N GLU A 477 29.99 -1.52 -13.02
CA GLU A 477 31.27 -1.00 -13.50
C GLU A 477 31.24 0.53 -13.51
N PRO A 478 32.40 1.22 -13.50
CA PRO A 478 32.43 2.68 -13.59
C PRO A 478 31.65 3.25 -14.77
N GLY A 479 31.63 2.52 -15.90
CA GLY A 479 30.87 2.88 -17.11
C GLY A 479 29.51 2.19 -17.26
N ALA A 480 29.10 1.29 -16.35
CA ALA A 480 27.88 0.49 -16.48
C ALA A 480 27.25 0.19 -15.11
N GLY A 481 26.35 1.07 -14.66
CA GLY A 481 25.51 0.88 -13.46
C GLY A 481 24.03 0.70 -13.84
N SER A 482 23.33 1.81 -14.15
CA SER A 482 21.92 1.77 -14.57
C SER A 482 21.72 1.07 -15.92
N ASP A 483 22.59 1.30 -16.91
CA ASP A 483 22.69 0.49 -18.13
C ASP A 483 23.66 -0.67 -17.88
N LEU A 484 23.30 -1.57 -16.95
CA LEU A 484 24.15 -2.70 -16.58
C LEU A 484 24.52 -3.56 -17.80
N ALA A 485 23.66 -3.64 -18.81
CA ALA A 485 23.96 -4.41 -20.01
C ALA A 485 25.05 -3.80 -20.90
N ALA A 486 25.50 -2.57 -20.64
CA ALA A 486 26.65 -1.94 -21.29
C ALA A 486 28.01 -2.31 -20.65
N LEU A 487 28.03 -3.24 -19.68
CA LEU A 487 29.24 -3.73 -19.04
C LEU A 487 30.32 -4.15 -20.06
N ARG A 488 31.58 -3.93 -19.69
CA ARG A 488 32.78 -4.07 -20.51
C ARG A 488 33.82 -5.03 -19.95
N THR A 489 33.75 -5.41 -18.67
CA THR A 489 34.57 -6.52 -18.14
C THR A 489 34.44 -7.69 -19.10
N SER A 490 35.55 -8.17 -19.64
CA SER A 490 35.57 -9.24 -20.64
C SER A 490 35.96 -10.56 -20.01
N ALA A 491 35.41 -11.65 -20.54
CA ALA A 491 35.85 -13.01 -20.27
C ALA A 491 36.27 -13.63 -21.60
N GLU A 492 37.56 -13.92 -21.75
CA GLU A 492 38.11 -14.54 -22.95
C GLU A 492 38.32 -16.03 -22.72
N LYS A 493 37.90 -16.87 -23.68
CA LYS A 493 38.06 -18.32 -23.57
C LYS A 493 39.56 -18.68 -23.62
N VAL A 494 40.00 -19.52 -22.67
CA VAL A 494 41.35 -20.08 -22.60
C VAL A 494 41.27 -21.59 -22.38
N ASP A 495 42.42 -22.26 -22.30
CA ASP A 495 42.45 -23.69 -21.99
C ASP A 495 41.88 -23.95 -20.59
N GLY A 496 40.94 -24.89 -20.49
CA GLY A 496 40.26 -25.26 -19.23
C GLY A 496 39.31 -24.23 -18.61
N GLY A 497 39.12 -23.05 -19.21
CA GLY A 497 38.28 -22.01 -18.61
C GLY A 497 38.27 -20.67 -19.33
N TRP A 498 38.21 -19.60 -18.54
CA TRP A 498 38.06 -18.22 -18.98
C TRP A 498 39.04 -17.31 -18.27
N ARG A 499 39.44 -16.23 -18.94
CA ARG A 499 40.27 -15.19 -18.37
C ARG A 499 39.50 -13.88 -18.31
N LEU A 500 39.27 -13.40 -17.09
CA LEU A 500 38.49 -12.21 -16.82
C LEU A 500 39.41 -11.00 -16.68
N ASN A 501 39.05 -9.93 -17.39
CA ASN A 501 39.75 -8.66 -17.37
C ASN A 501 38.76 -7.49 -17.28
N GLY A 502 38.95 -6.59 -16.31
CA GLY A 502 38.14 -5.38 -16.18
C GLY A 502 38.12 -4.79 -14.77
N GLN A 503 37.20 -3.86 -14.55
CA GLN A 503 37.04 -3.15 -13.28
C GLN A 503 35.57 -3.15 -12.87
N LYS A 504 35.32 -3.60 -11.64
CA LYS A 504 34.02 -3.54 -10.96
C LYS A 504 34.06 -2.49 -9.87
N VAL A 505 32.90 -1.95 -9.52
CA VAL A 505 32.77 -0.88 -8.53
C VAL A 505 31.45 -1.01 -7.76
N TRP A 506 31.40 -0.42 -6.57
CA TRP A 506 30.28 -0.54 -5.61
C TRP A 506 30.11 -1.96 -5.06
N THR A 507 31.19 -2.75 -5.04
CA THR A 507 31.14 -4.14 -4.59
C THR A 507 31.12 -4.20 -3.07
N SER A 508 29.95 -4.45 -2.49
CA SER A 508 29.80 -4.60 -1.05
C SER A 508 30.60 -5.80 -0.52
N ARG A 509 31.31 -5.60 0.60
CA ARG A 509 32.04 -6.65 1.35
C ARG A 509 33.10 -7.43 0.56
N ALA A 510 33.61 -6.88 -0.55
CA ALA A 510 34.57 -7.59 -1.39
C ALA A 510 35.81 -8.09 -0.61
N GLN A 511 36.26 -7.33 0.39
CA GLN A 511 37.43 -7.67 1.21
C GLN A 511 37.24 -8.92 2.08
N GLU A 512 35.98 -9.24 2.41
CA GLU A 512 35.60 -10.36 3.30
C GLU A 512 35.00 -11.53 2.52
N ALA A 513 34.71 -11.35 1.23
CA ALA A 513 34.01 -12.33 0.44
C ALA A 513 34.95 -13.47 0.01
N ASP A 514 34.45 -14.70 0.09
CA ASP A 514 35.10 -15.89 -0.44
C ASP A 514 34.80 -16.04 -1.94
N TRP A 515 33.57 -15.72 -2.33
CA TRP A 515 33.07 -15.89 -3.70
C TRP A 515 32.33 -14.66 -4.21
N ALA A 516 32.39 -14.47 -5.52
CA ALA A 516 31.62 -13.45 -6.22
C ALA A 516 30.74 -14.03 -7.30
N ILE A 517 29.53 -13.48 -7.43
CA ILE A 517 28.75 -13.57 -8.67
C ILE A 517 29.18 -12.45 -9.61
N CYS A 518 29.67 -12.78 -10.80
CA CYS A 518 30.28 -11.84 -11.74
C CYS A 518 29.60 -11.88 -13.11
N LEU A 519 29.31 -10.71 -13.67
CA LEU A 519 28.90 -10.58 -15.06
C LEU A 519 30.07 -10.09 -15.90
N ALA A 520 30.37 -10.82 -16.97
CA ALA A 520 31.40 -10.46 -17.93
C ALA A 520 30.93 -10.70 -19.36
N ARG A 521 31.44 -9.89 -20.28
CA ARG A 521 31.18 -9.96 -21.71
C ARG A 521 32.03 -11.05 -22.33
N THR A 522 31.36 -12.07 -22.86
CA THR A 522 31.96 -13.21 -23.56
C THR A 522 31.88 -13.05 -25.08
N ASP A 523 30.96 -12.22 -25.58
CA ASP A 523 30.83 -11.87 -26.99
C ASP A 523 30.61 -10.36 -27.15
N ARG A 524 31.51 -9.70 -27.88
CA ARG A 524 31.47 -8.26 -28.15
C ARG A 524 30.64 -7.90 -29.38
N GLU A 525 30.42 -8.85 -30.28
CA GLU A 525 29.68 -8.67 -31.52
C GLU A 525 28.18 -9.01 -31.35
N ALA A 526 27.85 -9.83 -30.35
CA ALA A 526 26.46 -10.10 -29.98
C ALA A 526 25.72 -8.84 -29.48
N PRO A 527 24.38 -8.77 -29.65
CA PRO A 527 23.57 -7.73 -29.03
C PRO A 527 23.86 -7.61 -27.53
N LYS A 528 23.84 -6.39 -26.97
CA LYS A 528 24.29 -6.08 -25.59
C LYS A 528 23.91 -7.16 -24.56
N HIS A 529 22.64 -7.57 -24.53
CA HIS A 529 22.07 -8.51 -23.54
C HIS A 529 22.43 -9.98 -23.80
N LYS A 530 22.86 -10.32 -25.01
CA LYS A 530 23.18 -11.68 -25.47
C LYS A 530 24.68 -11.99 -25.44
N GLY A 531 25.52 -10.97 -25.27
CA GLY A 531 26.97 -11.14 -25.16
C GLY A 531 27.50 -11.25 -23.73
N ILE A 532 26.63 -11.42 -22.72
CA ILE A 532 27.00 -11.42 -21.30
C ILE A 532 26.83 -12.83 -20.74
N SER A 533 27.81 -13.31 -19.98
CA SER A 533 27.75 -14.58 -19.24
C SER A 533 27.89 -14.35 -17.73
N TYR A 534 27.51 -15.37 -16.94
CA TYR A 534 27.51 -15.35 -15.48
C TYR A 534 28.59 -16.28 -14.94
N PHE A 535 29.44 -15.77 -14.05
CA PHE A 535 30.60 -16.47 -13.51
C PHE A 535 30.58 -16.49 -11.99
N LEU A 536 31.04 -17.58 -11.40
CA LEU A 536 31.39 -17.68 -9.98
C LEU A 536 32.89 -17.49 -9.85
N VAL A 537 33.33 -16.42 -9.19
CA VAL A 537 34.73 -16.03 -9.09
C VAL A 537 35.20 -16.25 -7.65
N ASP A 538 36.27 -17.04 -7.48
CA ASP A 538 36.96 -17.18 -6.21
C ASP A 538 37.71 -15.87 -5.92
N MET A 539 37.34 -15.18 -4.84
CA MET A 539 37.87 -13.86 -4.50
C MET A 539 39.32 -13.88 -4.00
N THR A 540 39.88 -15.08 -3.77
CA THR A 540 41.31 -15.29 -3.47
C THR A 540 42.15 -15.55 -4.72
N SER A 541 41.53 -15.60 -5.90
CA SER A 541 42.23 -15.87 -7.16
C SER A 541 43.34 -14.85 -7.44
N PRO A 542 44.51 -15.29 -7.93
CA PRO A 542 45.54 -14.38 -8.42
C PRO A 542 44.98 -13.44 -9.49
N GLY A 543 45.39 -12.17 -9.46
CA GLY A 543 44.93 -11.13 -10.38
C GLY A 543 43.75 -10.29 -9.89
N ILE A 544 43.19 -10.61 -8.71
CA ILE A 544 42.17 -9.78 -8.06
C ILE A 544 42.84 -8.74 -7.16
N THR A 545 42.56 -7.45 -7.41
CA THR A 545 42.95 -6.35 -6.51
C THR A 545 41.70 -5.63 -6.01
N ILE A 546 41.58 -5.48 -4.70
CA ILE A 546 40.43 -4.85 -4.04
C ILE A 546 40.86 -3.50 -3.46
N SER A 547 40.15 -2.43 -3.83
CA SER A 547 40.40 -1.07 -3.34
C SER A 547 39.16 -0.54 -2.61
N PRO A 548 39.19 -0.36 -1.29
CA PRO A 548 38.02 0.09 -0.52
C PRO A 548 37.62 1.53 -0.85
N LEU A 549 36.32 1.77 -0.96
CA LEU A 549 35.74 3.08 -1.18
C LEU A 549 35.11 3.59 0.11
N ARG A 550 35.67 4.68 0.63
CA ARG A 550 35.10 5.34 1.80
C ARG A 550 33.82 6.05 1.44
N GLU A 551 32.71 5.64 2.04
CA GLU A 551 31.37 6.17 1.78
C GLU A 551 31.02 7.33 2.72
N ILE A 552 29.83 7.89 2.55
CA ILE A 552 29.39 9.11 3.25
C ILE A 552 29.30 8.93 4.78
N THR A 553 29.08 7.71 5.27
CA THR A 553 29.11 7.37 6.71
C THR A 553 30.53 7.36 7.29
N GLY A 554 31.55 7.42 6.44
CA GLY A 554 32.95 7.29 6.80
C GLY A 554 33.47 5.85 6.84
N ASP A 555 32.63 4.83 6.64
CA ASP A 555 33.06 3.43 6.51
C ASP A 555 33.53 3.13 5.08
N ALA A 556 34.03 1.91 4.86
CA ALA A 556 34.42 1.42 3.55
C ALA A 556 33.70 0.10 3.21
N LEU A 557 32.36 0.12 3.20
CA LEU A 557 31.57 -1.07 2.89
C LEU A 557 31.63 -1.46 1.41
N PHE A 558 31.87 -0.50 0.52
CA PHE A 558 31.98 -0.70 -0.93
C PHE A 558 33.43 -0.76 -1.40
N ASN A 559 33.67 -1.44 -2.52
CA ASN A 559 34.99 -1.61 -3.08
C ASN A 559 34.99 -1.48 -4.61
N GLU A 560 36.10 -0.97 -5.13
CA GLU A 560 36.53 -1.28 -6.49
C GLU A 560 37.22 -2.64 -6.49
N VAL A 561 36.96 -3.43 -7.53
CA VAL A 561 37.60 -4.73 -7.72
C VAL A 561 38.15 -4.76 -9.14
N TYR A 562 39.46 -4.84 -9.25
CA TYR A 562 40.20 -4.95 -10.49
C TYR A 562 40.48 -6.43 -10.76
N LEU A 563 40.17 -6.86 -11.98
CA LEU A 563 40.39 -8.21 -12.46
C LEU A 563 41.46 -8.12 -13.55
N GLU A 564 42.65 -8.65 -13.26
CA GLU A 564 43.78 -8.70 -14.19
C GLU A 564 44.15 -10.16 -14.45
N ASP A 565 43.78 -10.65 -15.63
CA ASP A 565 44.02 -12.03 -16.07
C ASP A 565 43.50 -13.12 -15.11
N VAL A 566 42.39 -12.83 -14.41
CA VAL A 566 41.79 -13.74 -13.43
C VAL A 566 41.24 -14.99 -14.11
N PHE A 567 41.76 -16.16 -13.76
CA PHE A 567 41.32 -17.43 -14.33
C PHE A 567 40.05 -17.95 -13.65
N VAL A 568 39.04 -18.30 -14.44
CA VAL A 568 37.79 -18.93 -13.99
C VAL A 568 37.58 -20.24 -14.77
N PRO A 569 37.66 -21.40 -14.11
CA PRO A 569 37.34 -22.70 -14.68
C PRO A 569 35.97 -22.79 -15.38
N ASP A 570 35.85 -23.69 -16.35
CA ASP A 570 34.59 -23.89 -17.10
C ASP A 570 33.40 -24.31 -16.24
N ASP A 571 33.64 -25.08 -15.17
CA ASP A 571 32.63 -25.53 -14.21
C ASP A 571 32.13 -24.40 -13.29
N LEU A 572 32.70 -23.20 -13.38
CA LEU A 572 32.27 -22.00 -12.64
C LEU A 572 31.53 -20.98 -13.54
N VAL A 573 31.20 -21.36 -14.77
CA VAL A 573 30.22 -20.64 -15.60
C VAL A 573 28.82 -21.16 -15.29
N VAL A 574 27.90 -20.27 -14.91
CA VAL A 574 26.52 -20.65 -14.55
C VAL A 574 25.61 -20.54 -15.79
N GLY A 575 24.89 -21.62 -16.08
CA GLY A 575 24.02 -21.72 -17.26
C GLY A 575 24.80 -21.69 -18.58
N ASN A 576 24.15 -21.25 -19.66
CA ASN A 576 24.78 -21.17 -20.98
C ASN A 576 25.50 -19.83 -21.22
N LEU A 577 26.47 -19.84 -22.13
CA LEU A 577 27.10 -18.61 -22.61
C LEU A 577 26.06 -17.67 -23.24
N GLY A 578 26.15 -16.38 -22.91
CA GLY A 578 25.23 -15.36 -23.43
C GLY A 578 23.89 -15.25 -22.68
N ASP A 579 23.60 -16.16 -21.74
CA ASP A 579 22.40 -16.10 -20.89
C ASP A 579 22.59 -15.25 -19.62
N GLY A 580 23.75 -14.64 -19.43
CA GLY A 580 24.07 -13.88 -18.21
C GLY A 580 23.07 -12.76 -17.89
N TRP A 581 22.48 -12.11 -18.90
CA TRP A 581 21.42 -11.13 -18.66
C TRP A 581 20.11 -11.74 -18.14
N LYS A 582 19.77 -12.96 -18.57
CA LYS A 582 18.61 -13.71 -18.03
C LYS A 582 18.84 -13.98 -16.54
N LEU A 583 20.01 -14.52 -16.20
CA LEU A 583 20.39 -14.84 -14.82
C LEU A 583 20.48 -13.59 -13.95
N ALA A 584 21.05 -12.49 -14.45
CA ALA A 584 21.10 -11.21 -13.74
C ALA A 584 19.69 -10.71 -13.36
N ARG A 585 18.69 -10.89 -14.24
CA ARG A 585 17.29 -10.54 -13.90
C ARG A 585 16.73 -11.42 -12.80
N THR A 586 17.02 -12.72 -12.79
CA THR A 586 16.68 -13.62 -11.68
C THR A 586 17.35 -13.16 -10.39
N THR A 587 18.64 -12.86 -10.41
CA THR A 587 19.38 -12.34 -9.25
C THR A 587 18.74 -11.06 -8.70
N LEU A 588 18.51 -10.05 -9.56
CA LEU A 588 17.92 -8.77 -9.17
C LEU A 588 16.45 -8.86 -8.73
N ALA A 589 15.72 -9.90 -9.15
CA ALA A 589 14.37 -10.17 -8.67
C ALA A 589 14.40 -10.72 -7.22
N ASN A 590 15.28 -11.67 -6.94
CA ASN A 590 15.47 -12.24 -5.59
C ASN A 590 15.99 -11.20 -4.59
N GLU A 591 16.89 -10.30 -5.00
CA GLU A 591 17.39 -9.19 -4.15
C GLU A 591 16.22 -8.35 -3.59
N ARG A 592 15.20 -8.08 -4.39
CA ARG A 592 14.04 -7.27 -3.96
C ARG A 592 13.17 -7.98 -2.93
N VAL A 593 13.08 -9.30 -2.99
CA VAL A 593 12.32 -10.12 -2.03
C VAL A 593 13.02 -10.14 -0.67
N ALA A 594 14.36 -10.25 -0.65
CA ALA A 594 15.15 -10.27 0.57
C ALA A 594 15.15 -8.94 1.37
N MET A 595 14.63 -7.85 0.79
CA MET A 595 14.54 -6.53 1.43
C MET A 595 13.13 -6.24 2.03
N GLY A 596 12.27 -7.24 2.16
CA GLY A 596 10.96 -7.18 2.85
C GLY A 596 11.02 -7.88 4.21
N GLY A 597 10.32 -7.36 5.22
CA GLY A 597 10.25 -7.96 6.56
C GLY A 597 10.35 -6.96 7.72
N GLY A 598 9.39 -7.03 8.66
CA GLY A 598 9.37 -6.26 9.91
C GLY A 598 7.95 -5.99 10.44
N SER A 599 7.85 -5.52 11.69
CA SER A 599 6.62 -5.05 12.33
C SER A 599 5.84 -4.05 11.43
N SER A 600 4.50 -4.04 11.53
CA SER A 600 3.63 -3.19 10.70
C SER A 600 3.94 -1.69 10.82
N LEU A 601 4.34 -1.23 12.01
CA LEU A 601 4.86 0.12 12.23
C LEU A 601 6.39 0.17 12.07
N GLY A 602 7.09 -0.88 12.49
CA GLY A 602 8.54 -1.04 12.38
C GLY A 602 9.34 -0.39 13.51
N ALA A 603 10.48 -0.99 13.88
CA ALA A 603 11.31 -0.53 15.01
C ALA A 603 11.77 0.93 14.88
N ALA A 604 12.17 1.35 13.67
CA ALA A 604 12.61 2.72 13.42
C ALA A 604 11.51 3.77 13.70
N MET A 605 10.23 3.42 13.50
CA MET A 605 9.12 4.32 13.82
C MET A 605 8.84 4.38 15.32
N GLU A 606 8.98 3.27 16.04
CA GLU A 606 8.87 3.24 17.50
C GLU A 606 10.00 4.06 18.15
N GLU A 607 11.22 3.94 17.64
CA GLU A 607 12.36 4.77 18.05
C GLU A 607 12.12 6.26 17.76
N LEU A 608 11.55 6.60 16.60
CA LEU A 608 11.19 7.97 16.25
C LEU A 608 10.11 8.56 17.19
N LEU A 609 9.09 7.77 17.53
CA LEU A 609 8.05 8.15 18.49
C LEU A 609 8.64 8.44 19.87
N ALA A 610 9.56 7.59 20.32
CA ALA A 610 10.26 7.79 21.59
C ALA A 610 11.15 9.05 21.56
N LEU A 611 11.86 9.28 20.44
CA LEU A 611 12.71 10.46 20.26
C LEU A 611 11.90 11.76 20.26
N ALA A 612 10.69 11.76 19.69
CA ALA A 612 9.87 12.96 19.59
C ALA A 612 9.37 13.50 20.94
N GLY A 613 9.35 12.68 22.01
CA GLY A 613 8.85 13.10 23.33
C GLY A 613 7.39 13.58 23.29
N ASP A 614 6.94 14.36 24.28
CA ASP A 614 5.57 14.92 24.31
C ASP A 614 5.40 16.09 23.32
N GLY A 615 4.23 16.11 22.65
CA GLY A 615 4.02 16.75 21.36
C GLY A 615 3.77 18.26 21.35
N ASP A 616 4.35 18.91 20.35
CA ASP A 616 3.83 20.14 19.76
C ASP A 616 3.08 19.83 18.44
N PRO A 617 2.12 20.67 18.01
CA PRO A 617 1.28 20.38 16.83
C PRO A 617 2.03 20.18 15.51
N VAL A 618 3.21 20.78 15.33
CA VAL A 618 3.99 20.67 14.07
C VAL A 618 4.69 19.31 14.02
N THR A 619 5.28 18.90 15.14
CA THR A 619 5.86 17.58 15.30
C THR A 619 4.81 16.49 15.13
N ASP A 620 3.63 16.67 15.73
CA ASP A 620 2.56 15.67 15.68
C ASP A 620 1.95 15.52 14.27
N ASP A 621 1.84 16.60 13.48
CA ASP A 621 1.42 16.51 12.07
C ASP A 621 2.42 15.69 11.23
N THR A 622 3.72 15.93 11.44
CA THR A 622 4.78 15.22 10.72
C THR A 622 4.87 13.75 11.13
N LEU A 623 4.78 13.45 12.43
CA LEU A 623 4.71 12.08 12.94
C LEU A 623 3.51 11.33 12.34
N GLY A 624 2.33 11.95 12.33
CA GLY A 624 1.12 11.33 11.80
C GLY A 624 1.25 10.95 10.34
N ARG A 625 1.88 11.81 9.54
CA ARG A 625 2.23 11.52 8.14
C ARG A 625 3.19 10.33 8.03
N LEU A 626 4.24 10.27 8.85
CA LEU A 626 5.24 9.21 8.79
C LEU A 626 4.68 7.87 9.27
N ILE A 627 3.89 7.85 10.36
CA ILE A 627 3.20 6.66 10.86
C ILE A 627 2.24 6.12 9.79
N GLY A 628 1.44 6.99 9.17
CA GLY A 628 0.53 6.59 8.09
C GLY A 628 1.26 5.95 6.92
N ASN A 629 2.39 6.53 6.48
CA ASN A 629 3.19 5.96 5.39
C ASN A 629 3.88 4.63 5.76
N ALA A 630 4.32 4.46 7.01
CA ALA A 630 4.87 3.19 7.49
C ALA A 630 3.83 2.07 7.44
N LEU A 631 2.63 2.33 7.99
CA LEU A 631 1.53 1.38 8.00
C LEU A 631 1.05 1.02 6.58
N VAL A 632 0.98 2.01 5.67
CA VAL A 632 0.68 1.73 4.25
C VAL A 632 1.74 0.88 3.57
N GLY A 633 3.02 1.06 3.92
CA GLY A 633 4.09 0.18 3.44
C GLY A 633 3.82 -1.29 3.80
N SER A 634 3.40 -1.54 5.03
CA SER A 634 3.06 -2.87 5.55
C SER A 634 1.77 -3.42 4.94
N GLN A 635 0.76 -2.58 4.70
CA GLN A 635 -0.47 -2.97 4.01
C GLN A 635 -0.21 -3.37 2.55
N LEU A 636 0.68 -2.67 1.84
CA LEU A 636 1.11 -3.03 0.48
C LEU A 636 1.83 -4.39 0.45
N GLU A 637 2.65 -4.66 1.47
CA GLU A 637 3.36 -5.94 1.64
C GLU A 637 2.36 -7.07 1.88
N LEU A 638 1.43 -6.91 2.83
CA LEU A 638 0.34 -7.87 3.08
C LEU A 638 -0.44 -8.19 1.81
N ARG A 639 -0.87 -7.17 1.06
CA ARG A 639 -1.63 -7.36 -0.19
C ARG A 639 -0.83 -8.07 -1.27
N THR A 640 0.48 -7.85 -1.33
CA THR A 640 1.36 -8.59 -2.24
C THR A 640 1.42 -10.06 -1.84
N THR A 641 1.54 -10.34 -0.54
CA THR A 641 1.54 -11.70 0.01
C THR A 641 0.23 -12.44 -0.26
N LEU A 642 -0.93 -11.79 -0.07
CA LEU A 642 -2.24 -12.36 -0.37
C LEU A 642 -2.38 -12.77 -1.85
N ARG A 643 -1.88 -11.96 -2.80
CA ARG A 643 -1.86 -12.32 -4.22
C ARG A 643 -0.98 -13.53 -4.54
N GLN A 644 0.15 -13.65 -3.86
CA GLN A 644 1.03 -14.80 -4.02
C GLN A 644 0.37 -16.08 -3.47
N LEU A 645 -0.42 -15.96 -2.40
CA LEU A 645 -1.24 -17.07 -1.89
C LEU A 645 -2.28 -17.53 -2.93
N ASP A 646 -2.85 -16.61 -3.68
CA ASP A 646 -3.75 -16.87 -4.82
C ASP A 646 -3.03 -17.37 -6.09
N GLY A 647 -1.71 -17.62 -6.02
CA GLY A 647 -0.93 -18.18 -7.12
C GLY A 647 -0.47 -17.16 -8.17
N GLN A 648 -0.52 -15.86 -7.87
CA GLN A 648 0.03 -14.82 -8.76
C GLN A 648 1.53 -14.66 -8.54
N ASP A 649 2.31 -14.71 -9.64
CA ASP A 649 3.76 -14.53 -9.59
C ASP A 649 4.15 -13.09 -9.18
N PRO A 650 5.30 -12.89 -8.49
CA PRO A 650 5.83 -11.57 -8.22
C PRO A 650 6.10 -10.78 -9.51
N GLY A 651 5.45 -9.62 -9.65
CA GLY A 651 5.55 -8.79 -10.84
C GLY A 651 6.34 -7.47 -10.66
N PRO A 652 6.27 -6.56 -11.65
CA PRO A 652 6.90 -5.24 -11.61
C PRO A 652 6.43 -4.35 -10.45
N GLU A 653 5.33 -4.69 -9.75
CA GLU A 653 4.76 -4.03 -8.58
C GLU A 653 5.77 -3.87 -7.43
N SER A 654 6.74 -4.78 -7.35
CA SER A 654 7.90 -4.67 -6.44
C SER A 654 8.65 -3.33 -6.58
N SER A 655 8.62 -2.71 -7.76
CA SER A 655 9.20 -1.37 -8.00
C SER A 655 8.44 -0.27 -7.25
N VAL A 656 7.10 -0.35 -7.20
CA VAL A 656 6.26 0.61 -6.46
C VAL A 656 6.54 0.49 -4.96
N ARG A 657 6.55 -0.73 -4.43
CA ARG A 657 6.90 -0.97 -3.02
C ARG A 657 8.25 -0.36 -2.68
N LYS A 658 9.26 -0.58 -3.53
CA LYS A 658 10.60 -0.01 -3.30
C LYS A 658 10.57 1.51 -3.29
N LEU A 659 9.92 2.14 -4.27
CA LEU A 659 9.81 3.61 -4.34
C LEU A 659 9.16 4.21 -3.08
N VAL A 660 8.06 3.61 -2.61
CA VAL A 660 7.34 4.04 -1.40
C VAL A 660 8.21 3.82 -0.15
N GLY A 661 8.78 2.63 0.02
CA GLY A 661 9.57 2.26 1.20
C GLY A 661 10.87 3.07 1.35
N VAL A 662 11.56 3.36 0.24
CA VAL A 662 12.78 4.19 0.25
C VAL A 662 12.49 5.61 0.73
N ARG A 663 11.42 6.23 0.20
CA ARG A 663 11.01 7.58 0.63
C ARG A 663 10.67 7.62 2.10
N GLN A 664 9.94 6.61 2.57
CA GLN A 664 9.58 6.52 3.98
C GLN A 664 10.81 6.41 4.88
N ARG A 665 11.74 5.49 4.57
CA ARG A 665 12.96 5.33 5.38
C ARG A 665 13.81 6.61 5.42
N GLN A 666 13.98 7.27 4.29
CA GLN A 666 14.71 8.54 4.24
C GLN A 666 14.00 9.65 5.02
N ALA A 667 12.68 9.77 4.90
CA ALA A 667 11.90 10.79 5.61
C ALA A 667 11.89 10.56 7.13
N VAL A 668 11.90 9.31 7.59
CA VAL A 668 12.05 8.95 9.01
C VAL A 668 13.43 9.36 9.52
N ALA A 669 14.50 9.02 8.82
CA ALA A 669 15.85 9.37 9.23
C ALA A 669 16.10 10.89 9.18
N GLU A 670 15.55 11.59 8.18
CA GLU A 670 15.55 13.06 8.09
C GLU A 670 14.85 13.71 9.28
N PHE A 671 13.65 13.24 9.62
CA PHE A 671 12.91 13.81 10.73
C PHE A 671 13.51 13.45 12.09
N ALA A 672 14.11 12.27 12.23
CA ALA A 672 14.88 11.91 13.43
C ALA A 672 16.04 12.89 13.65
N MET A 673 16.76 13.29 12.59
CA MET A 673 17.81 14.31 12.66
C MET A 673 17.28 15.66 13.13
N GLU A 674 16.10 16.07 12.65
CA GLU A 674 15.44 17.31 13.07
C GLU A 674 15.07 17.26 14.56
N LEU A 675 14.45 16.18 15.02
CA LEU A 675 14.08 15.98 16.42
C LEU A 675 15.28 15.91 17.36
N GLY A 676 16.40 15.33 16.90
CA GLY A 676 17.65 15.28 17.66
C GLY A 676 18.30 16.66 17.88
N GLY A 677 17.87 17.70 17.18
CA GLY A 677 18.39 19.05 17.33
C GLY A 677 19.91 19.11 17.18
N THR A 678 20.62 19.61 18.20
CA THR A 678 22.09 19.68 18.18
C THR A 678 22.77 18.32 18.24
N ASP A 679 22.12 17.27 18.73
CA ASP A 679 22.69 15.93 18.76
C ASP A 679 22.82 15.34 17.36
N GLY A 680 21.99 15.79 16.41
CA GLY A 680 22.16 15.50 14.98
C GLY A 680 23.43 16.12 14.36
N TRP A 681 24.08 17.08 15.02
CA TRP A 681 25.40 17.60 14.61
C TRP A 681 26.54 16.69 15.09
N VAL A 682 26.30 15.77 16.03
CA VAL A 682 27.35 14.90 16.57
C VAL A 682 27.39 13.59 15.77
N GLU A 683 28.59 13.14 15.40
CA GLU A 683 28.78 11.81 14.82
C GLU A 683 28.26 10.74 15.79
N GLY A 684 27.34 9.91 15.30
CA GLY A 684 26.61 8.95 16.13
C GLY A 684 25.54 8.20 15.33
N PRO A 685 24.75 7.33 15.98
CA PRO A 685 23.76 6.50 15.31
C PRO A 685 22.74 7.27 14.47
N LEU A 686 22.29 8.43 14.97
CA LEU A 686 21.32 9.29 14.29
C LEU A 686 21.85 9.83 12.95
N ALA A 687 23.00 10.52 12.99
CA ALA A 687 23.67 11.05 11.81
C ALA A 687 24.05 9.92 10.84
N ARG A 688 24.56 8.82 11.37
CA ARG A 688 24.95 7.64 10.59
C ARG A 688 23.77 7.05 9.82
N GLU A 689 22.61 6.87 10.44
CA GLU A 689 21.41 6.33 9.77
C GLU A 689 20.91 7.29 8.67
N PHE A 690 20.83 8.59 8.96
CA PHE A 690 20.50 9.61 7.95
C PHE A 690 21.43 9.55 6.73
N LEU A 691 22.73 9.46 6.94
CA LEU A 691 23.72 9.37 5.87
C LEU A 691 23.59 8.04 5.10
N ASN A 692 23.41 6.93 5.82
CA ASN A 692 23.29 5.59 5.24
C ASN A 692 22.05 5.45 4.34
N THR A 693 20.89 5.97 4.75
CA THR A 693 19.64 5.84 3.99
C THR A 693 19.70 6.49 2.59
N ARG A 694 20.67 7.37 2.30
CA ARG A 694 20.84 7.97 0.96
C ARG A 694 21.14 6.95 -0.13
N CYS A 695 21.85 5.88 0.20
CA CYS A 695 22.15 4.83 -0.76
C CYS A 695 20.88 4.13 -1.28
N LEU A 696 19.78 4.10 -0.50
CA LEU A 696 18.56 3.34 -0.81
C LEU A 696 17.85 3.81 -2.09
N SER A 697 18.03 5.08 -2.46
CA SER A 697 17.48 5.66 -3.69
C SER A 697 18.33 5.40 -4.95
N ILE A 698 19.49 4.76 -4.77
CA ILE A 698 20.51 4.50 -5.80
C ILE A 698 20.72 2.99 -5.97
N ALA A 699 21.00 2.29 -4.87
CA ALA A 699 21.29 0.86 -4.82
C ALA A 699 20.07 0.02 -5.20
N GLY A 700 20.29 -1.15 -5.82
CA GLY A 700 19.21 -2.02 -6.32
C GLY A 700 18.35 -1.39 -7.42
N GLY A 701 18.86 -0.36 -8.12
CA GLY A 701 18.17 0.42 -9.16
C GLY A 701 17.72 1.81 -8.68
N THR A 702 18.11 2.85 -9.42
CA THR A 702 17.80 4.24 -9.06
C THR A 702 16.31 4.55 -9.14
N THR A 703 15.85 5.51 -8.35
CA THR A 703 14.46 6.02 -8.39
C THR A 703 13.98 6.31 -9.82
N GLN A 704 14.79 6.97 -10.64
CA GLN A 704 14.44 7.34 -12.01
C GLN A 704 14.27 6.12 -12.93
N ILE A 705 15.09 5.08 -12.75
CA ILE A 705 14.95 3.82 -13.50
C ILE A 705 13.71 3.07 -13.04
N LEU A 706 13.45 3.00 -11.73
CA LEU A 706 12.26 2.34 -11.19
C LEU A 706 10.96 3.02 -11.65
N LEU A 707 10.91 4.36 -11.66
CA LEU A 707 9.77 5.10 -12.21
C LEU A 707 9.56 4.81 -13.70
N THR A 708 10.66 4.72 -14.47
CA THR A 708 10.59 4.34 -15.89
C THR A 708 10.09 2.90 -16.07
N VAL A 709 10.57 1.96 -15.26
CA VAL A 709 10.12 0.56 -15.30
C VAL A 709 8.65 0.45 -14.92
N ALA A 710 8.19 1.13 -13.86
CA ALA A 710 6.80 1.15 -13.46
C ALA A 710 5.90 1.71 -14.60
N ALA A 711 6.29 2.83 -15.19
CA ALA A 711 5.58 3.43 -16.31
C ALA A 711 5.47 2.49 -17.53
N GLU A 712 6.54 1.80 -17.90
CA GLU A 712 6.56 0.95 -19.10
C GLU A 712 5.97 -0.45 -18.86
N ARG A 713 6.22 -1.05 -17.70
CA ARG A 713 5.87 -2.45 -17.41
C ARG A 713 4.52 -2.61 -16.72
N ILE A 714 4.12 -1.63 -15.89
CA ILE A 714 2.83 -1.66 -15.19
C ILE A 714 1.79 -0.86 -15.99
N LEU A 715 2.12 0.38 -16.36
CA LEU A 715 1.17 1.27 -17.05
C LEU A 715 1.14 1.08 -18.57
N GLY A 716 2.13 0.38 -19.13
CA GLY A 716 2.22 0.13 -20.57
C GLY A 716 2.50 1.38 -21.40
N LEU A 717 3.16 2.39 -20.83
CA LEU A 717 3.57 3.59 -21.57
C LEU A 717 4.69 3.25 -22.59
N PRO A 718 4.70 3.91 -23.77
CA PRO A 718 5.62 3.55 -24.85
C PRO A 718 7.08 3.85 -24.51
N ARG A 719 7.99 3.01 -25.03
CA ARG A 719 9.44 3.30 -25.01
C ARG A 719 9.75 4.48 -25.93
N GLY A 720 10.64 5.36 -25.47
CA GLY A 720 10.88 6.67 -26.09
C GLY A 720 12.16 6.78 -26.89
#